data_AF-A0A1I2TWW7-F1
#
_entry.id   AF-A0A1I2TWW7-F1
#
_cell.length_a   1.000
_cell.length_b   1.000
_cell.length_c   1.000
_cell.angle_alpha   90.00
_cell.angle_beta   90.00
_cell.angle_gamma   90.00
#
_symmetry.space_group_name_H-M   'P 1'
#
loop_
_entity.id
_entity.type
_entity.pdbx_description
1 polymer ?
#
loop_
_entity_poly.entity_id
_entity_poly.type
_entity_poly.pdbx_seq_one_letter_code
_entity_poly.pdbx_strand_id
1 'polypeptide(L)'
;MDWQFWIDRGGTFTDIVARRPDGSLATHKLLSESPEHYRDAAIAGIRHLLGVAAGGQIPVEQVDAVKMGTTVATNALLERKGEPTVLAITRGFRDALRIAYQNRPRLFDRHIVLPELLYQQVVEIDERMGAHGAVVLPLDAAGARLGLQAHYDKGLRSIAIVLMHGYRYTVHEAALAQIAREIGFTQVSVSHQVSPMMKLVARGDTTVVDAYLSPILRRYVDQVASELPGVNLQFMQSNGGLTDARKFQGKDSILSGPAGGIVGMVRASRAAGFDKIIGFDMGGTSTDVSHFSGEFERVFETQVAGVRMRAPMMSIHTVAAGGGSILHFDGSRFRVGPDSAGADPGPASYRRGGPLAVTDCNVMLGKIQPDFFPKLFGSDGAQALDAATVHERFAALAAEIRAATGAQSSPEQVAEGFIEIAVGNMANAIKQISVQRGHDVTEYALTSFGGAGGQHACLVADALGMKTVFIHSLAGVLSAYGMGLADQTAMRESAVELKLAPEALPVLEARLQELGAEAVADLRAQAVADERISVVRRVHLRYEGTDSALIVLFDTLDSMKSQFEAGYRKRFSFLMPSKAMIVEAVSVEAIGRSDAPPEAAPQQAPRPAALAPSQTVRMYSAGQWHDTGLFKRDATRIGDVIKGPAIIAEANATTIVEPGWQAEVTPQDHLVLTRVEALPVRRAIGTTADPVMLEIFNNLFMSIAEQMGLRLQNTAYSVNIKERLDFSCAIFDAEGNLIANAPHMPVHLGSMGESIKTVMRENAGRMHPGDVYMLNDPYNGGTHLPDVTVITPVFDEAGGEILFYVGSRGHHADIGGSTPGSMPPDSRSIEEEGVLINNFKLVDGACGGQLRDAEARALLAGARYPARNPDQNMADLRAQVAANQKGVEELRKMVAHFGLDVVRAYMGHVQDNAEEAVRRVISALRDGSYELKLDNGAVIKVAVRVNATARSAEIDFSGTSGQLDNNFNAPSAVCMAAVLYVFRTLVNDDIPLNAGCLKPLHVMIPPGSMLNPHYPASVVSGNVETSTCITNALYGALGVQGASQGTMNNFTFGNAKYQYYETISGGSGAGDGFNGTDVVQTNMTNSRLTDPEILEFRFPVRLESYEIRHDSGGSGLWHGGNGGVRKVRFLEPMTAAILSNNRIHAPFGMAGGEPGALGRNTVQRADGGTEQLGHIGKVDMQPGDIFVVETPGGGGFGPVRSPGA
;
A
#
# COMPACT_ATOMS: atom_id res chain seq x y z
N MET A 1 34.02 27.26 16.77
CA MET A 1 32.61 26.87 16.58
C MET A 1 32.12 26.36 17.93
N ASP A 2 30.85 26.50 18.25
CA ASP A 2 30.29 25.92 19.47
C ASP A 2 29.86 24.46 19.20
N TRP A 3 29.37 23.75 20.22
CA TRP A 3 28.98 22.34 20.07
C TRP A 3 27.74 22.18 19.19
N GLN A 4 27.71 21.12 18.39
CA GLN A 4 26.47 20.66 17.74
C GLN A 4 26.15 19.22 18.16
N PHE A 5 24.88 18.93 18.41
CA PHE A 5 24.41 17.58 18.75
C PHE A 5 23.43 17.08 17.69
N TRP A 6 23.66 15.88 17.18
CA TRP A 6 22.80 15.21 16.23
C TRP A 6 22.28 13.92 16.87
N ILE A 7 20.96 13.75 16.94
CA ILE A 7 20.35 12.78 17.84
C ILE A 7 19.24 12.00 17.14
N ASP A 8 19.36 10.67 17.11
CA ASP A 8 18.27 9.80 16.71
C ASP A 8 17.67 9.10 17.94
N ARG A 9 16.42 9.45 18.27
CA ARG A 9 15.68 8.78 19.34
C ARG A 9 14.85 7.63 18.77
N GLY A 10 15.49 6.47 18.68
CA GLY A 10 14.86 5.21 18.28
C GLY A 10 14.02 4.56 19.39
N GLY A 11 13.41 3.41 19.10
CA GLY A 11 12.59 2.67 20.07
C GLY A 11 13.39 1.99 21.19
N THR A 12 14.59 1.47 20.88
CA THR A 12 15.43 0.76 21.86
C THR A 12 16.55 1.64 22.42
N PHE A 13 17.27 2.34 21.54
CA PHE A 13 18.41 3.19 21.91
C PHE A 13 18.25 4.60 21.35
N THR A 14 18.82 5.56 22.07
CA THR A 14 19.03 6.93 21.62
C THR A 14 20.49 7.09 21.24
N ASP A 15 20.71 7.43 19.98
CA ASP A 15 22.03 7.56 19.35
C ASP A 15 22.40 9.03 19.22
N ILE A 16 23.58 9.41 19.70
CA ILE A 16 24.05 10.80 19.72
C ILE A 16 25.39 10.89 19.01
N VAL A 17 25.49 11.82 18.07
CA VAL A 17 26.74 12.28 17.46
C VAL A 17 26.92 13.75 17.84
N ALA A 18 27.99 14.06 18.56
CA ALA A 18 28.33 15.43 18.94
C ALA A 18 29.55 15.92 18.17
N ARG A 19 29.41 17.07 17.51
CA ARG A 19 30.54 17.79 16.92
C ARG A 19 31.09 18.77 17.94
N ARG A 20 32.35 18.58 18.29
CA ARG A 20 33.09 19.45 19.20
C ARG A 20 33.45 20.78 18.55
N PRO A 21 33.77 21.82 19.34
CA PRO A 21 34.28 23.10 18.85
C PRO A 21 35.47 23.04 17.89
N ASP A 22 36.31 22.00 18.02
CA ASP A 22 37.48 21.74 17.19
C ASP A 22 37.14 20.99 15.88
N GLY A 23 35.87 20.62 15.68
CA GLY A 23 35.37 19.89 14.52
C GLY A 23 35.40 18.36 14.63
N SER A 24 35.99 17.79 15.70
CA SER A 24 35.98 16.34 15.92
C SER A 24 34.61 15.81 16.33
N LEU A 25 34.33 14.55 15.99
CA LEU A 25 33.06 13.89 16.34
C LEU A 25 33.26 12.99 17.57
N ALA A 26 32.28 13.03 18.48
CA ALA A 26 32.13 12.10 19.59
C ALA A 26 30.78 11.39 19.46
N THR A 27 30.68 10.14 19.92
CA THR A 27 29.42 9.38 19.90
C THR A 27 29.04 8.95 21.30
N HIS A 28 27.74 8.81 21.54
CA HIS A 28 27.20 8.27 22.78
C HIS A 28 25.88 7.54 22.52
N LYS A 29 25.60 6.50 23.29
CA LYS A 29 24.43 5.64 23.12
C LYS A 29 23.82 5.33 24.48
N LEU A 30 22.51 5.57 24.61
CA LEU A 30 21.74 5.31 25.84
C LEU A 30 20.51 4.47 25.49
N LEU A 31 19.94 3.77 26.48
CA LEU A 31 18.61 3.17 26.32
C LEU A 31 17.57 4.29 26.12
N SER A 32 16.67 4.16 25.16
CA SER A 32 15.66 5.20 24.90
C SER A 32 14.73 5.42 26.08
N GLU A 33 14.52 4.38 26.90
CA GLU A 33 13.74 4.42 28.14
C GLU A 33 14.54 3.76 29.27
N SER A 34 14.82 4.53 30.31
CA SER A 34 15.38 4.05 31.59
C SER A 34 14.94 5.01 32.70
N PRO A 35 13.67 4.90 33.16
CA PRO A 35 13.06 5.86 34.06
C PRO A 35 13.78 5.95 35.42
N GLU A 36 14.48 4.88 35.82
CA GLU A 36 15.34 4.82 37.00
C GLU A 36 16.61 5.69 36.92
N HIS A 37 17.06 6.07 35.71
CA HIS A 37 18.34 6.77 35.50
C HIS A 37 18.18 8.17 34.92
N TYR A 38 17.22 8.39 34.03
CA TYR A 38 16.97 9.70 33.42
C TYR A 38 15.54 9.86 32.92
N ARG A 39 15.07 11.11 32.86
CA ARG A 39 13.76 11.45 32.30
C ARG A 39 13.74 11.43 30.77
N ASP A 40 14.84 11.82 30.14
CA ASP A 40 15.00 11.85 28.68
C ASP A 40 16.45 11.53 28.30
N ALA A 41 16.61 10.57 27.38
CA ALA A 41 17.91 10.06 26.97
C ALA A 41 18.74 11.09 26.18
N ALA A 42 18.10 11.91 25.34
CA ALA A 42 18.79 12.90 24.53
C ALA A 42 19.41 14.00 25.42
N ILE A 43 18.63 14.54 26.36
CA ILE A 43 19.12 15.54 27.32
C ILE A 43 20.20 14.95 28.24
N ALA A 44 20.02 13.70 28.71
CA ALA A 44 21.04 13.02 29.52
C ALA A 44 22.37 12.87 28.78
N GLY A 45 22.32 12.49 27.50
CA GLY A 45 23.52 12.36 26.68
C GLY A 45 24.20 13.69 26.35
N ILE A 46 23.45 14.77 26.12
CA ILE A 46 24.02 16.12 25.99
C ILE A 46 24.77 16.51 27.27
N ARG A 47 24.16 16.32 28.45
CA ARG A 47 24.82 16.60 29.74
C ARG A 47 26.11 15.79 29.89
N HIS A 48 26.07 14.50 29.58
CA HIS A 48 27.23 13.62 29.66
C HIS A 48 28.39 14.12 28.80
N LEU A 49 28.13 14.45 27.53
CA LEU A 49 29.16 14.88 26.58
C LEU A 49 29.73 16.28 26.90
N LEU A 50 28.95 17.14 27.55
CA LEU A 50 29.41 18.43 28.08
C LEU A 50 30.09 18.33 29.46
N GLY A 51 30.09 17.15 30.09
CA GLY A 51 30.63 16.95 31.44
C GLY A 51 29.77 17.58 32.54
N VAL A 52 28.49 17.79 32.29
CA VAL A 52 27.51 18.34 33.26
C VAL A 52 26.98 17.21 34.14
N ALA A 53 26.92 17.45 35.46
CA ALA A 53 26.37 16.48 36.41
C ALA A 53 24.88 16.18 36.13
N ALA A 54 24.41 14.99 36.55
CA ALA A 54 23.01 14.61 36.41
C ALA A 54 22.08 15.65 37.07
N GLY A 55 21.09 16.15 36.32
CA GLY A 55 20.18 17.21 36.77
C GLY A 55 20.76 18.64 36.77
N GLY A 56 22.03 18.82 36.38
CA GLY A 56 22.64 20.13 36.21
C GLY A 56 22.11 20.89 35.00
N GLN A 57 22.18 22.23 35.04
CA GLN A 57 21.78 23.10 33.94
C GLN A 57 22.78 22.98 32.77
N ILE A 58 22.27 22.85 31.54
CA ILE A 58 23.10 22.79 30.33
C ILE A 58 23.60 24.19 30.00
N PRO A 59 24.91 24.40 29.73
CA PRO A 59 25.46 25.68 29.28
C PRO A 59 25.08 25.91 27.81
N VAL A 60 23.86 26.39 27.58
CA VAL A 60 23.26 26.57 26.24
C VAL A 60 24.05 27.52 25.35
N GLU A 61 24.80 28.45 25.91
CA GLU A 61 25.69 29.36 25.18
C GLU A 61 26.87 28.65 24.51
N GLN A 62 27.16 27.40 24.89
CA GLN A 62 28.17 26.55 24.26
C GLN A 62 27.58 25.61 23.21
N VAL A 63 26.27 25.69 22.93
CA VAL A 63 25.55 24.81 22.02
C VAL A 63 24.97 25.63 20.86
N ASP A 64 25.55 25.44 19.68
CA ASP A 64 25.11 26.09 18.45
C ASP A 64 23.76 25.52 17.98
N ALA A 65 23.67 24.20 17.85
CA ALA A 65 22.46 23.54 17.35
C ALA A 65 22.27 22.12 17.89
N VAL A 66 20.99 21.72 17.99
CA VAL A 66 20.57 20.34 18.21
C VAL A 66 19.66 19.91 17.07
N LYS A 67 20.07 18.89 16.32
CA LYS A 67 19.32 18.30 15.20
C LYS A 67 18.84 16.92 15.60
N MET A 68 17.54 16.64 15.52
CA MET A 68 16.97 15.42 16.10
C MET A 68 15.94 14.74 15.19
N GLY A 69 15.94 13.42 15.16
CA GLY A 69 14.83 12.59 14.68
C GLY A 69 14.16 11.86 15.84
N THR A 70 12.88 11.54 15.69
CA THR A 70 12.12 10.89 16.75
C THR A 70 11.10 9.91 16.21
N THR A 71 10.98 8.77 16.88
CA THR A 71 9.98 7.75 16.60
C THR A 71 8.67 7.95 17.36
N VAL A 72 8.57 9.00 18.20
CA VAL A 72 7.42 9.25 19.09
C VAL A 72 6.07 9.27 18.35
N ALA A 73 5.98 9.97 17.21
CA ALA A 73 4.73 10.01 16.44
C ALA A 73 4.42 8.69 15.73
N THR A 74 5.43 8.03 15.16
CA THR A 74 5.25 6.71 14.53
C THR A 74 4.75 5.70 15.56
N ASN A 75 5.35 5.65 16.75
CA ASN A 75 4.92 4.76 17.82
C ASN A 75 3.51 5.13 18.33
N ALA A 76 3.22 6.42 18.53
CA ALA A 76 1.87 6.86 18.92
C ALA A 76 0.80 6.48 17.88
N LEU A 77 1.13 6.50 16.59
CA LEU A 77 0.23 6.06 15.52
C LEU A 77 0.02 4.54 15.51
N LEU A 78 1.11 3.77 15.68
CA LEU A 78 1.09 2.31 15.73
C LEU A 78 0.35 1.78 16.97
N GLU A 79 0.60 2.38 18.13
CA GLU A 79 0.02 1.99 19.42
C GLU A 79 -1.36 2.61 19.69
N ARG A 80 -1.85 3.46 18.77
CA ARG A 80 -3.11 4.21 18.93
C ARG A 80 -3.15 5.09 20.19
N LYS A 81 -2.02 5.73 20.51
CA LYS A 81 -1.83 6.61 21.68
C LYS A 81 -1.71 8.10 21.34
N GLY A 82 -2.37 8.57 20.28
CA GLY A 82 -2.47 9.99 19.97
C GLY A 82 -3.56 10.73 20.75
N GLU A 83 -3.73 12.02 20.44
CA GLU A 83 -4.67 12.89 21.14
C GLU A 83 -6.12 12.65 20.67
N PRO A 84 -7.09 12.48 21.58
CA PRO A 84 -8.51 12.40 21.24
C PRO A 84 -8.96 13.56 20.34
N THR A 85 -9.37 13.24 19.12
CA THR A 85 -9.60 14.22 18.05
C THR A 85 -11.07 14.25 17.60
N VAL A 86 -11.61 15.45 17.43
CA VAL A 86 -12.91 15.72 16.78
C VAL A 86 -12.70 15.93 15.27
N LEU A 87 -13.57 15.37 14.45
CA LEU A 87 -13.66 15.70 13.02
C LEU A 87 -14.83 16.67 12.78
N ALA A 88 -14.54 17.89 12.34
CA ALA A 88 -15.53 18.81 11.80
C ALA A 88 -15.60 18.67 10.28
N ILE A 89 -16.78 18.30 9.76
CA ILE A 89 -16.97 17.97 8.34
C ILE A 89 -18.30 18.51 7.81
N THR A 90 -18.39 18.77 6.52
CA THR A 90 -19.64 19.17 5.85
C THR A 90 -20.77 18.18 6.17
N ARG A 91 -21.97 18.67 6.47
CA ARG A 91 -23.15 17.82 6.74
C ARG A 91 -23.43 16.84 5.59
N GLY A 92 -23.79 15.60 5.93
CA GLY A 92 -24.00 14.49 5.01
C GLY A 92 -22.75 13.65 4.74
N PHE A 93 -21.61 14.03 5.33
CA PHE A 93 -20.31 13.38 5.13
C PHE A 93 -19.69 12.87 6.42
N ARG A 94 -20.49 12.73 7.49
CA ARG A 94 -20.01 12.24 8.80
C ARG A 94 -19.27 10.89 8.73
N ASP A 95 -19.68 10.01 7.82
CA ASP A 95 -19.09 8.67 7.66
C ASP A 95 -18.08 8.62 6.51
N ALA A 96 -17.76 9.75 5.85
CA ALA A 96 -16.96 9.77 4.64
C ALA A 96 -15.58 9.13 4.81
N LEU A 97 -14.91 9.32 5.96
CA LEU A 97 -13.61 8.70 6.23
C LEU A 97 -13.71 7.23 6.70
N ARG A 98 -14.87 6.83 7.26
CA ARG A 98 -15.15 5.45 7.65
C ARG A 98 -15.44 4.58 6.42
N ILE A 99 -16.33 5.05 5.57
CA ILE A 99 -16.65 4.41 4.27
C ILE A 99 -15.44 4.53 3.34
N ALA A 100 -14.82 5.71 3.32
CA ALA A 100 -13.65 6.05 2.52
C ALA A 100 -13.82 5.77 1.04
N TYR A 101 -13.19 4.72 0.54
CA TYR A 101 -13.29 4.28 -0.85
C TYR A 101 -14.11 3.00 -1.01
N GLN A 102 -14.89 2.58 0.00
CA GLN A 102 -15.74 1.37 0.06
C GLN A 102 -15.08 0.01 -0.20
N ASN A 103 -13.83 -0.04 -0.68
CA ASN A 103 -13.13 -1.27 -1.00
C ASN A 103 -12.67 -2.01 0.27
N ARG A 104 -12.73 -3.34 0.24
CA ARG A 104 -12.13 -4.19 1.28
C ARG A 104 -10.60 -4.23 1.14
N PRO A 105 -9.85 -4.23 2.27
CA PRO A 105 -8.38 -4.32 2.23
C PRO A 105 -7.84 -5.64 1.71
N ARG A 106 -8.47 -6.77 2.07
CA ARG A 106 -8.09 -8.12 1.63
C ARG A 106 -9.25 -8.78 0.88
N LEU A 107 -9.03 -9.17 -0.38
CA LEU A 107 -10.11 -9.58 -1.29
C LEU A 107 -10.85 -10.86 -0.88
N PHE A 108 -10.14 -11.80 -0.25
CA PHE A 108 -10.63 -13.16 0.00
C PHE A 108 -11.01 -13.40 1.47
N ASP A 109 -10.88 -12.39 2.32
CA ASP A 109 -11.33 -12.46 3.70
C ASP A 109 -12.86 -12.47 3.77
N ARG A 110 -13.38 -13.40 4.59
CA ARG A 110 -14.81 -13.38 4.98
C ARG A 110 -15.06 -12.41 6.13
N HIS A 111 -14.17 -12.40 7.13
CA HIS A 111 -14.15 -11.39 8.17
C HIS A 111 -13.40 -10.15 7.65
N ILE A 112 -14.16 -9.25 7.04
CA ILE A 112 -13.61 -7.99 6.53
C ILE A 112 -13.28 -7.10 7.74
N VAL A 113 -12.04 -6.66 7.85
CA VAL A 113 -11.60 -5.72 8.90
C VAL A 113 -11.16 -4.43 8.24
N LEU A 114 -11.91 -3.35 8.49
CA LEU A 114 -11.53 -2.01 8.05
C LEU A 114 -10.49 -1.40 9.01
N PRO A 115 -9.62 -0.49 8.52
CA PRO A 115 -8.74 0.26 9.40
C PRO A 115 -9.50 1.00 10.49
N GLU A 116 -8.90 1.07 11.68
CA GLU A 116 -9.41 1.86 12.79
C GLU A 116 -9.38 3.36 12.46
N LEU A 117 -10.37 4.10 12.98
CA LEU A 117 -10.41 5.55 12.84
C LEU A 117 -9.57 6.21 13.94
N LEU A 118 -8.91 7.31 13.59
CA LEU A 118 -8.15 8.10 14.54
C LEU A 118 -9.00 9.17 15.27
N TYR A 119 -10.09 9.62 14.67
CA TYR A 119 -11.03 10.55 15.32
C TYR A 119 -12.04 9.78 16.17
N GLN A 120 -12.49 10.40 17.27
CA GLN A 120 -13.45 9.78 18.20
C GLN A 120 -14.87 10.28 18.01
N GLN A 121 -15.04 11.56 17.63
CA GLN A 121 -16.34 12.19 17.46
C GLN A 121 -16.37 13.02 16.19
N VAL A 122 -17.56 13.15 15.61
CA VAL A 122 -17.80 13.93 14.40
C VAL A 122 -18.79 15.03 14.71
N VAL A 123 -18.52 16.23 14.20
CA VAL A 123 -19.44 17.36 14.19
C VAL A 123 -19.71 17.74 12.74
N GLU A 124 -20.97 17.66 12.34
CA GLU A 124 -21.39 18.08 11.02
C GLU A 124 -21.62 19.59 11.00
N ILE A 125 -21.11 20.24 9.96
CA ILE A 125 -21.21 21.67 9.76
C ILE A 125 -22.22 21.95 8.65
N ASP A 126 -23.20 22.80 8.97
CA ASP A 126 -24.15 23.37 8.01
C ASP A 126 -23.45 24.43 7.15
N GLU A 127 -22.90 23.97 6.03
CA GLU A 127 -22.12 24.74 5.08
C GLU A 127 -22.05 23.97 3.75
N ARG A 128 -21.92 24.66 2.60
CA ARG A 128 -21.53 24.01 1.35
C ARG A 128 -20.90 24.95 0.32
N MET A 129 -19.68 24.65 -0.10
CA MET A 129 -19.08 25.14 -1.35
C MET A 129 -19.36 24.19 -2.53
N GLY A 130 -19.54 24.74 -3.73
CA GLY A 130 -19.58 23.98 -4.98
C GLY A 130 -18.19 23.82 -5.62
N ALA A 131 -18.04 22.83 -6.51
CA ALA A 131 -16.77 22.50 -7.18
C ALA A 131 -16.12 23.64 -7.99
N HIS A 132 -16.90 24.68 -8.31
CA HIS A 132 -16.45 25.87 -9.04
C HIS A 132 -16.57 27.18 -8.23
N GLY A 133 -16.76 27.07 -6.90
CA GLY A 133 -16.63 28.20 -5.98
C GLY A 133 -17.92 28.93 -5.63
N ALA A 134 -19.05 28.48 -6.16
CA ALA A 134 -20.35 28.98 -5.74
C ALA A 134 -20.63 28.57 -4.28
N VAL A 135 -21.10 29.51 -3.46
CA VAL A 135 -21.63 29.21 -2.12
C VAL A 135 -23.01 28.58 -2.30
N VAL A 136 -23.12 27.28 -2.06
CA VAL A 136 -24.37 26.51 -2.15
C VAL A 136 -25.18 26.66 -0.86
N LEU A 137 -24.51 26.59 0.28
CA LEU A 137 -25.07 26.88 1.60
C LEU A 137 -24.05 27.74 2.38
N PRO A 138 -24.42 28.94 2.84
CA PRO A 138 -23.54 29.75 3.70
C PRO A 138 -23.22 29.00 5.00
N LEU A 139 -22.02 29.22 5.55
CA LEU A 139 -21.64 28.69 6.85
C LEU A 139 -22.57 29.19 7.98
N ASP A 140 -23.25 28.28 8.67
CA ASP A 140 -23.90 28.56 9.95
C ASP A 140 -22.87 28.61 11.09
N ALA A 141 -22.26 29.79 11.28
CA ALA A 141 -21.26 30.01 12.31
C ALA A 141 -21.80 29.82 13.74
N ALA A 142 -23.09 30.08 13.97
CA ALA A 142 -23.70 29.96 15.30
C ALA A 142 -23.92 28.49 15.67
N GLY A 143 -24.50 27.71 14.75
CA GLY A 143 -24.64 26.27 14.88
C GLY A 143 -23.28 25.57 15.01
N ALA A 144 -22.30 25.97 14.19
CA ALA A 144 -20.93 25.45 14.29
C ALA A 144 -20.32 25.71 15.68
N ARG A 145 -20.41 26.93 16.21
CA ARG A 145 -19.90 27.24 17.55
C ARG A 145 -20.52 26.36 18.63
N LEU A 146 -21.85 26.18 18.61
CA LEU A 146 -22.55 25.34 19.59
C LEU A 146 -22.09 23.88 19.49
N GLY A 147 -21.99 23.33 18.28
CA GLY A 147 -21.50 21.97 18.06
C GLY A 147 -20.06 21.79 18.56
N LEU A 148 -19.16 22.69 18.19
CA LEU A 148 -17.77 22.65 18.62
C LEU A 148 -17.63 22.79 20.16
N GLN A 149 -18.40 23.69 20.78
CA GLN A 149 -18.40 23.88 22.23
C GLN A 149 -18.83 22.62 22.97
N ALA A 150 -19.88 21.93 22.50
CA ALA A 150 -20.37 20.71 23.13
C ALA A 150 -19.32 19.58 23.15
N HIS A 151 -18.46 19.50 22.14
CA HIS A 151 -17.34 18.55 22.13
C HIS A 151 -16.18 19.00 23.01
N TYR A 152 -15.88 20.31 23.03
CA TYR A 152 -14.90 20.89 23.93
C TYR A 152 -15.25 20.63 25.41
N ASP A 153 -16.51 20.80 25.77
CA ASP A 153 -17.01 20.61 27.14
C ASP A 153 -16.90 19.14 27.60
N LYS A 154 -16.83 18.18 26.66
CA LYS A 154 -16.55 16.75 26.94
C LYS A 154 -15.07 16.45 27.16
N GLY A 155 -14.19 17.46 27.09
CA GLY A 155 -12.75 17.32 27.32
C GLY A 155 -11.90 17.17 26.06
N LEU A 156 -12.49 17.23 24.86
CA LEU A 156 -11.73 17.15 23.61
C LEU A 156 -10.99 18.47 23.36
N ARG A 157 -9.72 18.39 22.95
CA ARG A 157 -8.83 19.55 22.77
C ARG A 157 -8.16 19.61 21.40
N SER A 158 -8.29 18.55 20.61
CA SER A 158 -7.82 18.48 19.23
C SER A 158 -8.98 18.39 18.24
N ILE A 159 -8.88 19.11 17.13
CA ILE A 159 -9.88 19.14 16.06
C ILE A 159 -9.23 19.14 14.67
N ALA A 160 -9.77 18.31 13.78
CA ALA A 160 -9.51 18.30 12.34
C ALA A 160 -10.73 18.91 11.62
N ILE A 161 -10.50 19.92 10.77
CA ILE A 161 -11.55 20.61 10.01
C ILE A 161 -11.39 20.28 8.53
N VAL A 162 -12.39 19.62 7.94
CA VAL A 162 -12.35 19.10 6.57
C VAL A 162 -13.69 19.39 5.88
N LEU A 163 -13.76 20.41 5.04
CA LEU A 163 -14.97 20.74 4.29
C LEU A 163 -14.84 20.35 2.81
N MET A 164 -15.98 20.05 2.18
CA MET A 164 -16.06 19.76 0.75
C MET A 164 -15.59 20.95 -0.10
N HIS A 165 -14.68 20.68 -1.04
CA HIS A 165 -13.96 21.66 -1.86
C HIS A 165 -13.11 22.68 -1.06
N GLY A 166 -12.89 22.42 0.23
CA GLY A 166 -12.12 23.29 1.13
C GLY A 166 -10.66 23.49 0.69
N TYR A 167 -10.09 22.53 -0.04
CA TYR A 167 -8.73 22.63 -0.62
C TYR A 167 -8.55 23.83 -1.55
N ARG A 168 -9.63 24.29 -2.19
CA ARG A 168 -9.63 25.40 -3.15
C ARG A 168 -10.37 26.63 -2.63
N TYR A 169 -11.47 26.43 -1.90
CA TYR A 169 -12.32 27.50 -1.40
C TYR A 169 -12.30 27.54 0.13
N THR A 170 -11.29 28.23 0.66
CA THR A 170 -10.84 28.09 2.06
C THR A 170 -11.62 28.91 3.08
N VAL A 171 -12.51 29.81 2.64
CA VAL A 171 -13.14 30.84 3.49
C VAL A 171 -13.90 30.24 4.68
N HIS A 172 -14.68 29.19 4.45
CA HIS A 172 -15.46 28.55 5.51
C HIS A 172 -14.59 27.75 6.50
N GLU A 173 -13.57 27.04 6.00
CA GLU A 173 -12.61 26.35 6.86
C GLU A 173 -11.83 27.35 7.74
N ALA A 174 -11.42 28.49 7.18
CA ALA A 174 -10.73 29.54 7.94
C ALA A 174 -11.62 30.13 9.05
N ALA A 175 -12.90 30.35 8.77
CA ALA A 175 -13.86 30.83 9.76
C ALA A 175 -14.10 29.80 10.90
N LEU A 176 -14.24 28.51 10.57
CA LEU A 176 -14.35 27.45 11.58
C LEU A 176 -13.10 27.32 12.45
N ALA A 177 -11.91 27.45 11.83
CA ALA A 177 -10.66 27.42 12.57
C ALA A 177 -10.58 28.57 13.59
N GLN A 178 -11.06 29.76 13.22
CA GLN A 178 -11.16 30.89 14.14
C GLN A 178 -12.13 30.59 15.30
N ILE A 179 -13.31 30.05 15.02
CA ILE A 179 -14.29 29.66 16.05
C ILE A 179 -13.70 28.63 17.01
N ALA A 180 -13.04 27.58 16.50
CA ALA A 180 -12.38 26.56 17.32
C ALA A 180 -11.31 27.15 18.25
N ARG A 181 -10.49 28.08 17.75
CA ARG A 181 -9.47 28.78 18.57
C ARG A 181 -10.12 29.64 19.66
N GLU A 182 -11.20 30.33 19.35
CA GLU A 182 -11.93 31.15 20.32
C GLU A 182 -12.61 30.33 21.43
N ILE A 183 -13.06 29.10 21.12
CA ILE A 183 -13.57 28.15 22.12
C ILE A 183 -12.45 27.64 23.05
N GLY A 184 -11.22 27.54 22.53
CA GLY A 184 -10.04 27.15 23.28
C GLY A 184 -9.46 25.78 22.90
N PHE A 185 -9.79 25.23 21.73
CA PHE A 185 -9.09 24.04 21.20
C PHE A 185 -7.59 24.33 21.09
N THR A 186 -6.76 23.47 21.68
CA THR A 186 -5.30 23.67 21.72
C THR A 186 -4.61 23.20 20.44
N GLN A 187 -5.24 22.30 19.69
CA GLN A 187 -4.80 21.85 18.38
C GLN A 187 -5.94 22.01 17.38
N VAL A 188 -5.67 22.73 16.28
CA VAL A 188 -6.63 22.96 15.19
C VAL A 188 -5.91 22.70 13.86
N SER A 189 -6.19 21.55 13.26
CA SER A 189 -5.65 21.19 11.93
C SER A 189 -6.72 21.43 10.87
N VAL A 190 -6.38 22.20 9.84
CA VAL A 190 -7.32 22.66 8.82
C VAL A 190 -6.91 22.11 7.46
N SER A 191 -7.84 21.49 6.75
CA SER A 191 -7.50 20.62 5.63
C SER A 191 -6.78 21.32 4.48
N HIS A 192 -7.18 22.55 4.12
CA HIS A 192 -6.48 23.34 3.11
C HIS A 192 -5.06 23.79 3.49
N GLN A 193 -4.68 23.73 4.78
CA GLN A 193 -3.34 24.07 5.25
C GLN A 193 -2.45 22.83 5.35
N VAL A 194 -3.06 21.70 5.74
CA VAL A 194 -2.39 20.42 5.94
C VAL A 194 -2.11 19.73 4.60
N SER A 195 -3.11 19.66 3.71
CA SER A 195 -3.02 18.97 2.43
C SER A 195 -3.88 19.71 1.38
N PRO A 196 -3.32 20.75 0.71
CA PRO A 196 -4.05 21.68 -0.18
C PRO A 196 -4.41 21.09 -1.55
N MET A 197 -4.80 19.81 -1.59
CA MET A 197 -5.08 19.08 -2.82
C MET A 197 -6.51 18.53 -2.82
N MET A 198 -7.04 18.34 -4.03
CA MET A 198 -8.33 17.70 -4.26
C MET A 198 -8.31 16.24 -3.75
N LYS A 199 -9.51 15.73 -3.40
CA LYS A 199 -9.88 14.44 -2.81
C LYS A 199 -10.21 14.54 -1.31
N LEU A 200 -11.50 14.50 -0.98
CA LEU A 200 -12.01 14.64 0.39
C LEU A 200 -11.43 13.60 1.34
N VAL A 201 -11.37 12.33 0.90
CA VAL A 201 -10.99 11.20 1.77
C VAL A 201 -9.51 11.28 2.13
N ALA A 202 -8.63 11.34 1.13
CA ALA A 202 -7.18 11.40 1.35
C ALA A 202 -6.75 12.68 2.10
N ARG A 203 -7.35 13.83 1.76
CA ARG A 203 -7.13 15.10 2.48
C ARG A 203 -7.62 15.00 3.92
N GLY A 204 -8.81 14.43 4.12
CA GLY A 204 -9.41 14.27 5.43
C GLY A 204 -8.58 13.38 6.36
N ASP A 205 -8.16 12.21 5.91
CA ASP A 205 -7.32 11.31 6.70
C ASP A 205 -6.00 11.98 7.10
N THR A 206 -5.35 12.69 6.16
CA THR A 206 -4.10 13.43 6.44
C THR A 206 -4.30 14.51 7.50
N THR A 207 -5.44 15.22 7.45
CA THR A 207 -5.78 16.28 8.42
C THR A 207 -6.07 15.69 9.80
N VAL A 208 -6.71 14.52 9.87
CA VAL A 208 -6.94 13.81 11.12
C VAL A 208 -5.63 13.29 11.71
N VAL A 209 -4.73 12.71 10.89
CA VAL A 209 -3.39 12.27 11.34
C VAL A 209 -2.63 13.43 11.97
N ASP A 210 -2.66 14.60 11.33
CA ASP A 210 -1.99 15.79 11.85
C ASP A 210 -2.57 16.25 13.20
N ALA A 211 -3.90 16.33 13.32
CA ALA A 211 -4.58 16.70 14.56
C ALA A 211 -4.33 15.69 15.69
N TYR A 212 -4.25 14.40 15.35
CA TYR A 212 -4.06 13.31 16.29
C TYR A 212 -2.64 13.26 16.85
N LEU A 213 -1.62 13.52 16.02
CA LEU A 213 -0.20 13.35 16.37
C LEU A 213 0.49 14.65 16.83
N SER A 214 0.10 15.81 16.30
CA SER A 214 0.76 17.09 16.61
C SER A 214 0.82 17.41 18.12
N PRO A 215 -0.21 17.17 18.94
CA PRO A 215 -0.14 17.43 20.39
C PRO A 215 0.90 16.57 21.12
N ILE A 216 1.03 15.30 20.72
CA ILE A 216 2.01 14.36 21.30
C ILE A 216 3.43 14.85 20.99
N LEU A 217 3.69 15.21 19.73
CA LEU A 217 4.97 15.75 19.31
C LEU A 217 5.31 17.04 20.03
N ARG A 218 4.34 17.95 20.14
CA ARG A 218 4.56 19.26 20.76
C ARG A 218 4.92 19.13 22.24
N ARG A 219 4.29 18.22 22.98
CA ARG A 219 4.69 17.90 24.37
C ARG A 219 6.17 17.46 24.46
N TYR A 220 6.62 16.62 23.54
CA TYR A 220 8.00 16.16 23.50
C TYR A 220 8.97 17.29 23.11
N VAL A 221 8.64 18.04 22.05
CA VAL A 221 9.39 19.21 21.61
C VAL A 221 9.54 20.23 22.74
N ASP A 222 8.45 20.58 23.41
CA ASP A 222 8.44 21.57 24.49
C ASP A 222 9.27 21.08 25.70
N GLN A 223 9.24 19.78 26.00
CA GLN A 223 10.10 19.19 27.03
C GLN A 223 11.59 19.39 26.70
N VAL A 224 12.02 19.04 25.49
CA VAL A 224 13.42 19.20 25.04
C VAL A 224 13.81 20.68 24.99
N ALA A 225 12.94 21.53 24.43
CA ALA A 225 13.17 22.96 24.31
C ALA A 225 13.29 23.67 25.68
N SER A 226 12.56 23.20 26.70
CA SER A 226 12.64 23.76 28.05
C SER A 226 14.00 23.55 28.74
N GLU A 227 14.72 22.50 28.34
CA GLU A 227 16.07 22.18 28.83
C GLU A 227 17.17 22.86 27.99
N LEU A 228 16.82 23.40 26.82
CA LEU A 228 17.72 24.00 25.84
C LEU A 228 17.25 25.40 25.38
N PRO A 229 16.93 26.34 26.31
CA PRO A 229 16.40 27.64 25.94
C PRO A 229 17.38 28.44 25.04
N GLY A 230 16.89 28.92 23.90
CA GLY A 230 17.67 29.75 22.97
C GLY A 230 18.57 28.99 22.01
N VAL A 231 18.68 27.66 22.13
CA VAL A 231 19.45 26.81 21.19
C VAL A 231 18.64 26.60 19.90
N ASN A 232 19.33 26.54 18.76
CA ASN A 232 18.70 26.17 17.48
C ASN A 232 18.31 24.68 17.48
N LEU A 233 17.05 24.39 17.82
CA LEU A 233 16.50 23.04 17.89
C LEU A 233 15.74 22.68 16.62
N GLN A 234 16.20 21.65 15.92
CA GLN A 234 15.69 21.23 14.61
C GLN A 234 15.25 19.77 14.64
N PHE A 235 14.17 19.46 13.91
CA PHE A 235 13.62 18.13 13.78
C PHE A 235 13.65 17.64 12.34
N MET A 236 14.00 16.36 12.17
CA MET A 236 13.95 15.67 10.90
C MET A 236 12.50 15.45 10.47
N GLN A 237 12.21 15.69 9.19
CA GLN A 237 10.92 15.43 8.58
C GLN A 237 10.96 14.15 7.73
N SER A 238 9.81 13.56 7.46
CA SER A 238 9.66 12.34 6.65
C SER A 238 10.20 12.46 5.21
N ASN A 239 10.37 13.68 4.71
CA ASN A 239 10.93 13.97 3.38
C ASN A 239 12.47 14.00 3.36
N GLY A 240 13.13 13.83 4.51
CA GLY A 240 14.58 13.88 4.69
C GLY A 240 15.18 15.26 4.97
N GLY A 241 14.36 16.29 5.13
CA GLY A 241 14.79 17.65 5.47
C GLY A 241 14.63 17.97 6.96
N LEU A 242 15.37 18.98 7.43
CA LEU A 242 15.23 19.54 8.79
C LEU A 242 14.30 20.75 8.83
N THR A 243 13.56 20.90 9.92
CA THR A 243 12.73 22.09 10.23
C THR A 243 12.84 22.50 11.70
N ASP A 244 12.58 23.77 12.03
CA ASP A 244 12.47 24.26 13.41
C ASP A 244 11.44 23.47 14.21
N ALA A 245 11.79 23.16 15.46
CA ALA A 245 10.97 22.35 16.35
C ALA A 245 9.51 22.84 16.50
N ARG A 246 9.26 24.14 16.45
CA ARG A 246 7.92 24.73 16.60
C ARG A 246 7.05 24.57 15.35
N LYS A 247 7.64 24.24 14.21
CA LYS A 247 6.98 23.99 12.93
C LYS A 247 6.84 22.50 12.62
N PHE A 248 7.38 21.63 13.47
CA PHE A 248 7.31 20.19 13.30
C PHE A 248 5.89 19.69 13.58
N GLN A 249 5.24 19.17 12.53
CA GLN A 249 3.84 18.75 12.53
C GLN A 249 3.70 17.23 12.50
N GLY A 250 2.53 16.74 12.95
CA GLY A 250 2.18 15.32 13.01
C GLY A 250 2.40 14.60 11.69
N LYS A 251 1.88 15.17 10.60
CA LYS A 251 1.97 14.57 9.25
C LYS A 251 3.40 14.42 8.72
N ASP A 252 4.33 15.27 9.16
CA ASP A 252 5.70 15.34 8.64
C ASP A 252 6.70 14.57 9.52
N SER A 253 6.22 13.93 10.59
CA SER A 253 7.06 13.28 11.61
C SER A 253 7.18 11.76 11.44
N ILE A 254 6.26 11.17 10.67
CA ILE A 254 6.10 9.73 10.53
C ILE A 254 7.30 9.18 9.76
N LEU A 255 8.05 8.26 10.37
CA LEU A 255 9.30 7.71 9.81
C LEU A 255 10.43 8.77 9.66
N SER A 256 10.42 9.83 10.46
CA SER A 256 11.48 10.85 10.46
C SER A 256 12.86 10.32 10.91
N GLY A 257 12.94 9.43 11.88
CA GLY A 257 14.21 8.79 12.30
C GLY A 257 14.89 8.04 11.14
N PRO A 258 14.21 7.04 10.53
CA PRO A 258 14.72 6.32 9.36
C PRO A 258 15.06 7.23 8.18
N ALA A 259 14.35 8.35 8.02
CA ALA A 259 14.67 9.34 7.01
C ALA A 259 16.07 9.93 7.18
N GLY A 260 16.49 10.24 8.41
CA GLY A 260 17.87 10.63 8.72
C GLY A 260 18.89 9.55 8.33
N GLY A 261 18.56 8.28 8.59
CA GLY A 261 19.36 7.11 8.17
C GLY A 261 19.60 7.06 6.67
N ILE A 262 18.56 7.27 5.86
CA ILE A 262 18.66 7.29 4.40
C ILE A 262 19.55 8.44 3.91
N VAL A 263 19.43 9.64 4.49
CA VAL A 263 20.31 10.77 4.16
C VAL A 263 21.77 10.40 4.48
N GLY A 264 22.03 9.86 5.67
CA GLY A 264 23.37 9.44 6.10
C GLY A 264 23.96 8.38 5.17
N MET A 265 23.20 7.32 4.90
CA MET A 265 23.54 6.25 3.96
C MET A 265 23.92 6.81 2.58
N VAL A 266 23.04 7.60 1.96
CA VAL A 266 23.26 8.09 0.59
C VAL A 266 24.51 8.96 0.52
N ARG A 267 24.71 9.85 1.51
CA ARG A 267 25.90 10.72 1.57
C ARG A 267 27.18 9.89 1.76
N ALA A 268 27.17 8.94 2.70
CA ALA A 268 28.31 8.06 2.98
C ALA A 268 28.67 7.17 1.80
N SER A 269 27.68 6.49 1.22
CA SER A 269 27.90 5.55 0.11
C SER A 269 28.36 6.26 -1.15
N ARG A 270 27.83 7.46 -1.46
CA ARG A 270 28.35 8.29 -2.57
C ARG A 270 29.78 8.75 -2.36
N ALA A 271 30.14 9.15 -1.14
CA ALA A 271 31.52 9.50 -0.80
C ALA A 271 32.47 8.30 -0.98
N ALA A 272 31.96 7.08 -0.77
CA ALA A 272 32.66 5.82 -1.02
C ALA A 272 32.60 5.31 -2.49
N GLY A 273 31.94 6.03 -3.39
CA GLY A 273 31.86 5.69 -4.82
C GLY A 273 30.73 4.74 -5.22
N PHE A 274 29.73 4.52 -4.36
CA PHE A 274 28.55 3.72 -4.67
C PHE A 274 27.34 4.61 -5.03
N ASP A 275 26.82 4.47 -6.25
CA ASP A 275 25.64 5.22 -6.73
C ASP A 275 24.35 4.39 -6.83
N LYS A 276 24.47 3.06 -6.72
CA LYS A 276 23.37 2.08 -6.68
C LYS A 276 23.38 1.39 -5.32
N ILE A 277 22.43 1.75 -4.46
CA ILE A 277 22.44 1.39 -3.04
C ILE A 277 21.11 0.74 -2.63
N ILE A 278 21.21 -0.34 -1.86
CA ILE A 278 20.12 -0.84 -1.02
C ILE A 278 20.44 -0.49 0.43
N GLY A 279 19.57 0.27 1.08
CA GLY A 279 19.67 0.57 2.50
C GLY A 279 19.13 -0.56 3.35
N PHE A 280 19.86 -0.87 4.41
CA PHE A 280 19.51 -1.88 5.40
C PHE A 280 19.85 -1.34 6.80
N ASP A 281 18.86 -0.71 7.42
CA ASP A 281 18.93 -0.23 8.81
C ASP A 281 18.30 -1.27 9.73
N MET A 282 19.08 -1.95 10.55
CA MET A 282 18.53 -2.88 11.54
C MET A 282 18.79 -2.39 12.96
N GLY A 283 17.70 -2.02 13.63
CA GLY A 283 17.68 -1.61 15.03
C GLY A 283 17.25 -2.75 15.97
N GLY A 284 16.85 -2.36 17.18
CA GLY A 284 16.33 -3.29 18.19
C GLY A 284 14.86 -3.66 18.00
N THR A 285 14.07 -2.89 17.24
CA THR A 285 12.61 -3.14 17.11
C THR A 285 12.22 -3.57 15.70
N SER A 286 12.83 -2.95 14.68
CA SER A 286 12.49 -3.13 13.27
C SER A 286 13.73 -3.11 12.39
N THR A 287 13.54 -3.47 11.12
CA THR A 287 14.46 -3.19 10.02
C THR A 287 13.79 -2.26 9.03
N ASP A 288 14.47 -1.17 8.67
CA ASP A 288 14.06 -0.24 7.62
C ASP A 288 14.90 -0.44 6.36
N VAL A 289 14.25 -0.65 5.22
CA VAL A 289 14.90 -0.86 3.92
C VAL A 289 14.53 0.24 2.93
N SER A 290 15.50 0.64 2.11
CA SER A 290 15.32 1.68 1.09
C SER A 290 16.13 1.41 -0.17
N HIS A 291 15.74 2.03 -1.28
CA HIS A 291 16.41 1.91 -2.57
C HIS A 291 16.87 3.29 -3.04
N PHE A 292 18.09 3.37 -3.59
CA PHE A 292 18.63 4.58 -4.16
C PHE A 292 19.41 4.28 -5.45
N SER A 293 19.08 5.02 -6.51
CA SER A 293 19.76 4.95 -7.81
C SER A 293 19.86 6.35 -8.44
N GLY A 294 20.68 7.22 -7.85
CA GLY A 294 20.97 8.56 -8.36
C GLY A 294 20.11 9.70 -7.78
N GLU A 295 18.88 9.42 -7.35
CA GLU A 295 17.96 10.37 -6.71
C GLU A 295 17.22 9.74 -5.53
N PHE A 296 16.76 10.57 -4.57
CA PHE A 296 15.94 10.11 -3.45
C PHE A 296 14.54 9.74 -3.95
N GLU A 297 14.13 8.49 -3.75
CA GLU A 297 12.77 8.06 -4.04
C GLU A 297 11.80 8.60 -3.00
N ARG A 298 10.72 9.25 -3.46
CA ARG A 298 9.66 9.79 -2.61
C ARG A 298 8.31 9.21 -2.99
N VAL A 299 7.49 8.92 -1.98
CA VAL A 299 6.07 8.55 -2.11
C VAL A 299 5.21 9.69 -1.58
N PHE A 300 4.11 9.99 -2.27
CA PHE A 300 3.21 11.09 -1.93
C PHE A 300 1.90 10.60 -1.30
N GLU A 301 1.44 9.42 -1.67
CA GLU A 301 0.32 8.72 -1.03
C GLU A 301 0.87 7.43 -0.44
N THR A 302 0.57 7.18 0.83
CA THR A 302 0.98 5.97 1.52
C THR A 302 -0.06 5.55 2.55
N GLN A 303 0.11 4.36 3.09
CA GLN A 303 -0.65 3.84 4.20
C GLN A 303 0.31 3.37 5.30
N VAL A 304 0.21 3.97 6.49
CA VAL A 304 1.00 3.59 7.67
C VAL A 304 0.05 3.16 8.78
N ALA A 305 0.25 1.97 9.34
CA ALA A 305 -0.61 1.40 10.39
C ALA A 305 -2.11 1.38 9.99
N GLY A 306 -2.39 1.08 8.72
CA GLY A 306 -3.74 1.09 8.15
C GLY A 306 -4.30 2.49 7.85
N VAL A 307 -3.63 3.58 8.23
CA VAL A 307 -4.09 4.96 8.03
C VAL A 307 -3.52 5.51 6.73
N ARG A 308 -4.40 5.99 5.86
CA ARG A 308 -4.05 6.61 4.58
C ARG A 308 -3.57 8.03 4.84
N MET A 309 -2.56 8.48 4.11
CA MET A 309 -2.12 9.87 4.19
C MET A 309 -1.46 10.31 2.89
N ARG A 310 -1.54 11.62 2.64
CA ARG A 310 -0.94 12.28 1.50
C ARG A 310 0.09 13.32 1.99
N ALA A 311 1.33 12.89 2.14
CA ALA A 311 2.46 13.74 2.50
C ALA A 311 3.73 13.22 1.80
N PRO A 312 4.65 14.11 1.37
CA PRO A 312 5.90 13.71 0.75
C PRO A 312 6.78 12.97 1.77
N MET A 313 7.07 11.71 1.50
CA MET A 313 7.92 10.89 2.36
C MET A 313 8.96 10.18 1.54
N MET A 314 10.13 9.92 2.13
CA MET A 314 11.07 8.99 1.51
C MET A 314 10.45 7.60 1.42
N SER A 315 10.76 6.87 0.35
CA SER A 315 10.26 5.52 0.13
C SER A 315 10.97 4.54 1.06
N ILE A 316 10.48 4.43 2.29
CA ILE A 316 10.98 3.52 3.33
C ILE A 316 9.99 2.36 3.47
N HIS A 317 10.51 1.14 3.52
CA HIS A 317 9.72 -0.03 3.87
C HIS A 317 10.23 -0.62 5.17
N THR A 318 9.36 -0.72 6.17
CA THR A 318 9.70 -1.19 7.51
C THR A 318 9.16 -2.60 7.72
N VAL A 319 10.00 -3.49 8.25
CA VAL A 319 9.60 -4.85 8.64
C VAL A 319 9.87 -5.06 10.14
N ALA A 320 8.95 -5.76 10.79
CA ALA A 320 9.02 -6.12 12.21
C ALA A 320 10.05 -7.25 12.49
N ALA A 321 11.28 -7.04 12.04
CA ALA A 321 12.42 -7.94 12.25
C ALA A 321 13.60 -7.09 12.75
N GLY A 322 13.76 -6.94 14.06
CA GLY A 322 14.90 -6.26 14.70
C GLY A 322 15.55 -7.15 15.75
N GLY A 323 16.59 -6.66 16.43
CA GLY A 323 17.28 -7.42 17.48
C GLY A 323 16.37 -7.90 18.62
N GLY A 324 15.33 -7.13 18.95
CA GLY A 324 14.35 -7.43 19.98
C GLY A 324 13.12 -8.19 19.50
N SER A 325 13.04 -8.58 18.23
CA SER A 325 11.90 -9.39 17.73
C SER A 325 11.82 -10.72 18.49
N ILE A 326 10.64 -11.00 19.05
CA ILE A 326 10.41 -12.12 19.95
C ILE A 326 10.40 -13.45 19.18
N LEU A 327 10.98 -14.49 19.77
CA LEU A 327 10.99 -15.84 19.21
C LEU A 327 9.76 -16.62 19.68
N HIS A 328 9.01 -17.19 18.73
CA HIS A 328 7.82 -17.99 19.01
C HIS A 328 7.95 -19.41 18.46
N PHE A 329 7.48 -20.38 19.23
CA PHE A 329 7.27 -21.76 18.82
C PHE A 329 5.85 -22.17 19.21
N ASP A 330 5.07 -22.70 18.26
CA ASP A 330 3.65 -23.06 18.47
C ASP A 330 3.39 -24.57 18.54
N GLY A 331 4.45 -25.36 18.75
CA GLY A 331 4.41 -26.81 18.72
C GLY A 331 4.71 -27.43 17.36
N SER A 332 4.74 -26.63 16.28
CA SER A 332 5.00 -27.12 14.92
C SER A 332 5.99 -26.29 14.10
N ARG A 333 5.99 -24.96 14.27
CA ARG A 333 6.83 -24.04 13.47
C ARG A 333 7.49 -22.95 14.31
N PHE A 334 8.63 -22.47 13.82
CA PHE A 334 9.32 -21.28 14.35
C PHE A 334 8.76 -20.01 13.72
N ARG A 335 8.62 -18.94 14.50
CA ARG A 335 8.27 -17.60 14.04
C ARG A 335 9.10 -16.55 14.78
N VAL A 336 9.44 -15.47 14.09
CA VAL A 336 10.15 -14.30 14.65
C VAL A 336 9.24 -13.08 14.49
N GLY A 337 8.92 -12.40 15.59
CA GLY A 337 8.00 -11.26 15.59
C GLY A 337 6.54 -11.63 15.27
N PRO A 338 5.68 -10.63 14.97
CA PRO A 338 6.01 -9.20 14.80
C PRO A 338 6.27 -8.45 16.12
N ASP A 339 5.95 -9.07 17.25
CA ASP A 339 6.14 -8.46 18.57
C ASP A 339 7.63 -8.23 18.88
N SER A 340 7.92 -7.16 19.62
CA SER A 340 9.27 -6.80 20.03
C SER A 340 9.38 -6.65 21.54
N ALA A 341 10.51 -7.07 22.10
CA ALA A 341 10.83 -6.90 23.51
C ALA A 341 11.25 -5.46 23.87
N GLY A 342 11.53 -4.59 22.89
CA GLY A 342 11.91 -3.19 23.11
C GLY A 342 13.21 -3.01 23.91
N ALA A 343 13.30 -1.91 24.66
CA ALA A 343 14.38 -1.68 25.64
C ALA A 343 14.01 -2.17 27.06
N ASP A 344 12.70 -2.18 27.39
CA ASP A 344 12.16 -2.60 28.68
C ASP A 344 10.90 -3.46 28.44
N PRO A 345 10.89 -4.75 28.83
CA PRO A 345 11.95 -5.47 29.53
C PRO A 345 13.15 -5.86 28.66
N GLY A 346 13.08 -5.66 27.33
CA GLY A 346 14.15 -6.02 26.40
C GLY A 346 14.35 -7.53 26.23
N PRO A 347 15.31 -7.96 25.40
CA PRO A 347 15.71 -9.36 25.27
C PRO A 347 16.07 -10.02 26.61
N ALA A 348 16.03 -11.35 26.68
CA ALA A 348 16.32 -12.09 27.91
C ALA A 348 17.71 -11.75 28.48
N SER A 349 18.67 -11.48 27.59
CA SER A 349 20.03 -11.06 27.95
C SER A 349 20.13 -9.68 28.61
N TYR A 350 19.08 -8.84 28.60
CA TYR A 350 19.11 -7.47 29.16
C TYR A 350 18.94 -7.41 30.68
N ARG A 351 18.77 -8.57 31.35
CA ARG A 351 18.65 -8.68 32.82
C ARG A 351 17.39 -8.03 33.43
N ARG A 352 16.32 -7.82 32.65
CA ARG A 352 15.01 -7.30 33.13
C ARG A 352 13.85 -8.29 32.98
N GLY A 353 14.15 -9.57 32.75
CA GLY A 353 13.16 -10.65 32.73
C GLY A 353 12.38 -10.81 31.40
N GLY A 354 12.79 -10.14 30.32
CA GLY A 354 12.11 -10.23 29.03
C GLY A 354 12.28 -11.57 28.29
N PRO A 355 11.60 -11.75 27.14
CA PRO A 355 11.55 -13.01 26.39
C PRO A 355 12.82 -13.27 25.54
N LEU A 356 12.96 -14.48 24.99
CA LEU A 356 13.99 -14.74 23.98
C LEU A 356 13.71 -13.92 22.72
N ALA A 357 14.74 -13.26 22.19
CA ALA A 357 14.69 -12.44 20.99
C ALA A 357 15.88 -12.72 20.03
N VAL A 358 15.89 -12.10 18.85
CA VAL A 358 16.95 -12.25 17.82
C VAL A 358 18.35 -11.92 18.38
N THR A 359 18.49 -10.91 19.23
CA THR A 359 19.75 -10.59 19.93
C THR A 359 20.23 -11.76 20.80
N ASP A 360 19.32 -12.46 21.46
CA ASP A 360 19.66 -13.65 22.26
C ASP A 360 20.15 -14.79 21.37
N CYS A 361 19.64 -14.95 20.14
CA CYS A 361 20.23 -15.88 19.17
C CYS A 361 21.70 -15.53 18.90
N ASN A 362 22.02 -14.26 18.63
CA ASN A 362 23.40 -13.85 18.36
C ASN A 362 24.32 -14.03 19.58
N VAL A 363 23.81 -13.88 20.80
CA VAL A 363 24.54 -14.21 22.04
C VAL A 363 24.75 -15.73 22.17
N MET A 364 23.71 -16.53 21.93
CA MET A 364 23.78 -18.01 21.96
C MET A 364 24.80 -18.56 20.95
N LEU A 365 24.83 -17.99 19.74
CA LEU A 365 25.71 -18.40 18.66
C LEU A 365 27.14 -17.83 18.80
N GLY A 366 27.44 -17.02 19.82
CA GLY A 366 28.74 -16.36 19.98
C GLY A 366 29.05 -15.33 18.89
N LYS A 367 28.06 -14.88 18.13
CA LYS A 367 28.20 -13.76 17.18
C LYS A 367 28.33 -12.43 17.95
N ILE A 368 27.57 -12.27 19.04
CA ILE A 368 27.78 -11.20 20.02
C ILE A 368 28.57 -11.76 21.21
N GLN A 369 29.68 -11.10 21.55
CA GLN A 369 30.48 -11.41 22.74
C GLN A 369 30.14 -10.39 23.85
N PRO A 370 29.52 -10.80 24.98
CA PRO A 370 29.04 -9.88 26.02
C PRO A 370 30.09 -8.90 26.56
N ASP A 371 31.36 -9.32 26.64
CA ASP A 371 32.47 -8.49 27.14
C ASP A 371 32.83 -7.32 26.21
N PHE A 372 32.42 -7.40 24.95
CA PHE A 372 32.65 -6.38 23.92
C PHE A 372 31.37 -5.61 23.56
N PHE A 373 30.27 -5.88 24.26
CA PHE A 373 29.03 -5.14 24.15
C PHE A 373 28.99 -4.03 25.23
N PRO A 374 28.36 -2.86 24.97
CA PRO A 374 28.20 -1.82 25.99
C PRO A 374 27.58 -2.34 27.30
N LYS A 375 28.21 -2.02 28.42
CA LYS A 375 27.74 -2.39 29.75
C LYS A 375 26.66 -1.43 30.23
N LEU A 376 25.43 -1.65 29.75
CA LEU A 376 24.27 -0.78 29.98
C LEU A 376 23.13 -1.46 30.75
N PHE A 377 23.35 -2.70 31.22
CA PHE A 377 22.28 -3.57 31.73
C PHE A 377 22.35 -3.77 33.25
N GLY A 378 21.32 -4.42 33.81
CA GLY A 378 21.19 -4.62 35.25
C GLY A 378 20.62 -3.41 35.98
N SER A 379 20.37 -3.56 37.28
CA SER A 379 19.70 -2.54 38.11
C SER A 379 20.52 -1.28 38.35
N ASP A 380 21.84 -1.33 38.13
CA ASP A 380 22.78 -0.22 38.23
C ASP A 380 23.22 0.33 36.86
N GLY A 381 22.70 -0.23 35.75
CA GLY A 381 22.98 0.22 34.39
C GLY A 381 24.43 0.02 33.94
N ALA A 382 25.20 -0.88 34.57
CA ALA A 382 26.64 -1.02 34.39
C ALA A 382 27.12 -2.46 34.10
N GLN A 383 26.20 -3.38 33.80
CA GLN A 383 26.50 -4.81 33.59
C GLN A 383 26.46 -5.19 32.11
N ALA A 384 27.18 -6.26 31.76
CA ALA A 384 27.16 -6.87 30.43
C ALA A 384 25.90 -7.74 30.22
N LEU A 385 25.64 -8.12 28.97
CA LEU A 385 24.58 -9.05 28.59
C LEU A 385 24.67 -10.38 29.37
N ASP A 386 23.52 -10.96 29.71
CA ASP A 386 23.43 -12.22 30.45
C ASP A 386 23.43 -13.44 29.55
N ALA A 387 24.64 -13.92 29.20
CA ALA A 387 24.78 -15.13 28.40
C ALA A 387 24.25 -16.39 29.11
N ALA A 388 24.32 -16.46 30.44
CA ALA A 388 23.91 -17.66 31.18
C ALA A 388 22.39 -17.87 31.06
N THR A 389 21.60 -16.80 31.23
CA THR A 389 20.14 -16.83 31.04
C THR A 389 19.76 -17.25 29.62
N VAL A 390 20.50 -16.77 28.61
CA VAL A 390 20.26 -17.13 27.20
C VAL A 390 20.47 -18.64 26.98
N HIS A 391 21.58 -19.20 27.47
CA HIS A 391 21.87 -20.64 27.34
C HIS A 391 20.81 -21.50 28.03
N GLU A 392 20.41 -21.12 29.25
CA GLU A 392 19.36 -21.84 30.00
C GLU A 392 18.04 -21.86 29.22
N ARG A 393 17.61 -20.72 28.67
CA ARG A 393 16.34 -20.61 27.96
C ARG A 393 16.34 -21.31 26.60
N PHE A 394 17.43 -21.26 25.84
CA PHE A 394 17.51 -22.04 24.59
C PHE A 394 17.60 -23.54 24.85
N ALA A 395 18.23 -23.98 25.95
CA ALA A 395 18.21 -25.39 26.35
C ALA A 395 16.78 -25.86 26.69
N ALA A 396 16.01 -25.03 27.41
CA ALA A 396 14.60 -25.30 27.68
C ALA A 396 13.76 -25.37 26.39
N LEU A 397 13.93 -24.40 25.48
CA LEU A 397 13.21 -24.37 24.21
C LEU A 397 13.54 -25.56 23.31
N ALA A 398 14.82 -25.97 23.23
CA ALA A 398 15.22 -27.17 22.50
C ALA A 398 14.58 -28.45 23.08
N ALA A 399 14.46 -28.53 24.42
CA ALA A 399 13.78 -29.64 25.08
C ALA A 399 12.26 -29.65 24.78
N GLU A 400 11.62 -28.47 24.73
CA GLU A 400 10.22 -28.31 24.33
C GLU A 400 9.98 -28.75 22.88
N ILE A 401 10.81 -28.29 21.94
CA ILE A 401 10.73 -28.66 20.52
C ILE A 401 10.86 -30.18 20.36
N ARG A 402 11.82 -30.79 21.08
CA ARG A 402 12.00 -32.24 21.08
C ARG A 402 10.75 -32.97 21.60
N ALA A 403 10.14 -32.47 22.67
CA ALA A 403 8.93 -33.06 23.23
C ALA A 403 7.73 -32.95 22.28
N ALA A 404 7.59 -31.83 21.56
CA ALA A 404 6.48 -31.58 20.65
C ALA A 404 6.61 -32.30 19.29
N THR A 405 7.82 -32.35 18.72
CA THR A 405 8.05 -32.78 17.32
C THR A 405 8.82 -34.08 17.17
N GLY A 406 9.50 -34.54 18.23
CA GLY A 406 10.45 -35.65 18.17
C GLY A 406 11.79 -35.31 17.49
N ALA A 407 11.96 -34.10 16.94
CA ALA A 407 13.22 -33.67 16.33
C ALA A 407 14.31 -33.44 17.40
N GLN A 408 15.54 -33.89 17.11
CA GLN A 408 16.72 -33.60 17.94
C GLN A 408 17.48 -32.43 17.34
N SER A 409 17.21 -31.23 17.86
CA SER A 409 17.94 -30.01 17.52
C SER A 409 18.71 -29.52 18.74
N SER A 410 19.97 -29.12 18.56
CA SER A 410 20.74 -28.48 19.62
C SER A 410 20.25 -27.04 19.86
N PRO A 411 20.49 -26.45 21.04
CA PRO A 411 20.19 -25.03 21.31
C PRO A 411 20.74 -24.06 20.25
N GLU A 412 21.94 -24.34 19.73
CA GLU A 412 22.59 -23.56 18.67
C GLU A 412 21.85 -23.69 17.33
N GLN A 413 21.45 -24.90 16.95
CA GLN A 413 20.67 -25.12 15.72
C GLN A 413 19.31 -24.44 15.79
N VAL A 414 18.67 -24.42 16.96
CA VAL A 414 17.42 -23.68 17.19
C VAL A 414 17.66 -22.18 17.03
N ALA A 415 18.71 -21.63 17.65
CA ALA A 415 19.06 -20.22 17.53
C ALA A 415 19.41 -19.82 16.07
N GLU A 416 20.20 -20.63 15.36
CA GLU A 416 20.53 -20.44 13.94
C GLU A 416 19.27 -20.47 13.06
N GLY A 417 18.35 -21.41 13.30
CA GLY A 417 17.08 -21.48 12.57
C GLY A 417 16.19 -20.24 12.74
N PHE A 418 16.17 -19.63 13.92
CA PHE A 418 15.49 -18.33 14.10
C PHE A 418 16.19 -17.19 13.35
N ILE A 419 17.53 -17.19 13.29
CA ILE A 419 18.27 -16.22 12.46
C ILE A 419 17.95 -16.40 10.98
N GLU A 420 17.88 -17.63 10.47
CA GLU A 420 17.49 -17.90 9.08
C GLU A 420 16.10 -17.34 8.74
N ILE A 421 15.13 -17.48 9.65
CA ILE A 421 13.78 -16.91 9.47
C ILE A 421 13.83 -15.37 9.48
N ALA A 422 14.56 -14.77 10.42
CA ALA A 422 14.71 -13.32 10.48
C ALA A 422 15.38 -12.77 9.20
N VAL A 423 16.46 -13.42 8.73
CA VAL A 423 17.14 -13.09 7.47
C VAL A 423 16.21 -13.27 6.27
N GLY A 424 15.39 -14.34 6.25
CA GLY A 424 14.38 -14.56 5.21
C GLY A 424 13.35 -13.42 5.14
N ASN A 425 12.84 -12.98 6.29
CA ASN A 425 11.92 -11.85 6.38
C ASN A 425 12.56 -10.54 5.89
N MET A 426 13.79 -10.25 6.32
CA MET A 426 14.53 -9.05 5.90
C MET A 426 14.87 -9.06 4.41
N ALA A 427 15.31 -10.21 3.86
CA ALA A 427 15.56 -10.36 2.43
C ALA A 427 14.28 -10.21 1.61
N ASN A 428 13.14 -10.69 2.10
CA ASN A 428 11.85 -10.48 1.44
C ASN A 428 11.48 -8.99 1.40
N ALA A 429 11.69 -8.25 2.51
CA ALA A 429 11.51 -6.81 2.57
C ALA A 429 12.30 -6.07 1.47
N ILE A 430 13.59 -6.42 1.34
CA ILE A 430 14.45 -5.84 0.30
C ILE A 430 13.93 -6.19 -1.09
N LYS A 431 13.49 -7.43 -1.33
CA LYS A 431 12.91 -7.83 -2.63
C LYS A 431 11.68 -6.99 -2.99
N GLN A 432 10.83 -6.64 -2.02
CA GLN A 432 9.64 -5.81 -2.27
C GLN A 432 9.98 -4.40 -2.78
N ILE A 433 11.05 -3.80 -2.26
CA ILE A 433 11.48 -2.46 -2.68
C ILE A 433 12.40 -2.45 -3.91
N SER A 434 12.87 -3.61 -4.38
CA SER A 434 13.89 -3.71 -5.43
C SER A 434 13.48 -4.66 -6.56
N VAL A 435 13.57 -5.98 -6.35
CA VAL A 435 13.28 -7.03 -7.36
C VAL A 435 11.84 -6.93 -7.85
N GLN A 436 10.88 -6.74 -6.94
CA GLN A 436 9.46 -6.55 -7.29
C GLN A 436 9.18 -5.21 -8.01
N ARG A 437 10.17 -4.31 -8.08
CA ARG A 437 10.14 -3.08 -8.89
C ARG A 437 10.99 -3.18 -10.16
N GLY A 438 11.59 -4.34 -10.43
CA GLY A 438 12.40 -4.60 -11.63
C GLY A 438 13.88 -4.20 -11.52
N HIS A 439 14.41 -4.02 -10.30
CA HIS A 439 15.83 -3.76 -10.07
C HIS A 439 16.60 -5.07 -9.84
N ASP A 440 17.72 -5.24 -10.54
CA ASP A 440 18.68 -6.31 -10.26
C ASP A 440 19.60 -5.88 -9.10
N VAL A 441 19.29 -6.34 -7.89
CA VAL A 441 20.06 -6.01 -6.67
C VAL A 441 21.49 -6.53 -6.67
N THR A 442 21.86 -7.47 -7.56
CA THR A 442 23.21 -8.02 -7.59
C THR A 442 24.26 -7.00 -8.05
N GLU A 443 23.83 -5.93 -8.73
CA GLU A 443 24.65 -4.78 -9.12
C GLU A 443 24.77 -3.70 -8.02
N TYR A 444 24.07 -3.86 -6.90
CA TYR A 444 23.96 -2.83 -5.85
C TYR A 444 24.89 -3.17 -4.69
N ALA A 445 25.32 -2.13 -3.96
CA ALA A 445 25.93 -2.29 -2.65
C ALA A 445 24.85 -2.29 -1.57
N LEU A 446 24.88 -3.29 -0.67
CA LEU A 446 24.04 -3.30 0.52
C LEU A 446 24.68 -2.37 1.56
N THR A 447 24.14 -1.18 1.78
CA THR A 447 24.62 -0.31 2.85
C THR A 447 23.94 -0.68 4.15
N SER A 448 24.71 -1.32 5.03
CA SER A 448 24.24 -1.82 6.31
C SER A 448 24.56 -0.85 7.44
N PHE A 449 23.55 -0.51 8.22
CA PHE A 449 23.66 0.38 9.38
C PHE A 449 22.63 0.02 10.46
N GLY A 450 22.64 0.78 11.55
CA GLY A 450 21.94 0.41 12.77
C GLY A 450 22.78 -0.57 13.61
N GLY A 451 22.55 -0.58 14.92
CA GLY A 451 23.39 -1.36 15.86
C GLY A 451 23.39 -2.87 15.61
N ALA A 452 22.36 -3.41 14.95
CA ALA A 452 22.23 -4.81 14.61
C ALA A 452 22.46 -5.13 13.12
N GLY A 453 22.57 -4.12 12.25
CA GLY A 453 22.71 -4.34 10.80
C GLY A 453 23.93 -5.16 10.43
N GLY A 454 25.11 -4.80 10.97
CA GLY A 454 26.36 -5.53 10.73
C GLY A 454 26.33 -6.99 11.18
N GLN A 455 25.39 -7.37 12.06
CA GLN A 455 25.27 -8.74 12.59
C GLN A 455 24.68 -9.72 11.56
N HIS A 456 23.90 -9.21 10.61
CA HIS A 456 23.15 -10.01 9.65
C HIS A 456 23.46 -9.67 8.19
N ALA A 457 24.24 -8.61 7.92
CA ALA A 457 24.45 -8.07 6.59
C ALA A 457 24.98 -9.09 5.57
N CYS A 458 25.97 -9.92 5.93
CA CYS A 458 26.48 -10.96 5.04
C CYS A 458 25.41 -12.01 4.69
N LEU A 459 24.63 -12.48 5.67
CA LEU A 459 23.57 -13.47 5.46
C LEU A 459 22.43 -12.91 4.60
N VAL A 460 22.05 -11.66 4.83
CA VAL A 460 21.05 -10.95 4.00
C VAL A 460 21.57 -10.76 2.57
N ALA A 461 22.82 -10.34 2.41
CA ALA A 461 23.46 -10.19 1.10
C ALA A 461 23.53 -11.54 0.35
N ASP A 462 23.92 -12.63 1.03
CA ASP A 462 23.94 -13.98 0.46
C ASP A 462 22.53 -14.44 0.05
N ALA A 463 21.49 -14.18 0.85
CA ALA A 463 20.11 -14.51 0.53
C ALA A 463 19.56 -13.74 -0.70
N LEU A 464 20.16 -12.59 -1.02
CA LEU A 464 19.83 -11.73 -2.15
C LEU A 464 20.78 -11.89 -3.34
N GLY A 465 21.87 -12.66 -3.20
CA GLY A 465 22.91 -12.78 -4.23
C GLY A 465 23.78 -11.53 -4.41
N MET A 466 23.76 -10.60 -3.44
CA MET A 466 24.59 -9.39 -3.45
C MET A 466 26.02 -9.73 -3.05
N LYS A 467 27.00 -9.09 -3.71
CA LYS A 467 28.43 -9.41 -3.51
C LYS A 467 29.18 -8.41 -2.65
N THR A 468 28.56 -7.26 -2.39
CA THR A 468 29.19 -6.12 -1.73
C THR A 468 28.30 -5.58 -0.63
N VAL A 469 28.84 -5.47 0.58
CA VAL A 469 28.21 -4.77 1.71
C VAL A 469 29.11 -3.59 2.08
N PHE A 470 28.50 -2.41 2.24
CA PHE A 470 29.17 -1.20 2.71
C PHE A 470 28.71 -0.88 4.13
N ILE A 471 29.65 -0.61 5.03
CA ILE A 471 29.39 -0.26 6.43
C ILE A 471 30.22 0.97 6.77
N HIS A 472 29.55 2.07 7.07
CA HIS A 472 30.17 3.33 7.47
C HIS A 472 30.84 3.22 8.85
N SER A 473 31.87 4.03 9.13
CA SER A 473 32.56 4.07 10.43
C SER A 473 31.62 4.37 11.62
N LEU A 474 30.55 5.11 11.34
CA LEU A 474 29.48 5.47 12.28
C LEU A 474 28.19 4.67 12.03
N ALA A 475 28.25 3.47 11.42
CA ALA A 475 27.08 2.68 11.05
C ALA A 475 26.09 2.47 12.21
N GLY A 476 26.59 2.23 13.43
CA GLY A 476 25.75 2.04 14.63
C GLY A 476 24.99 3.29 15.11
N VAL A 477 25.30 4.48 14.57
CA VAL A 477 24.67 5.78 14.86
C VAL A 477 24.42 6.60 13.58
N LEU A 478 24.31 5.93 12.42
CA LEU A 478 24.31 6.58 11.11
C LEU A 478 23.11 7.50 10.89
N SER A 479 21.97 7.18 11.48
CA SER A 479 20.76 8.01 11.44
C SER A 479 20.99 9.37 12.09
N ALA A 480 21.62 9.41 13.27
CA ALA A 480 22.04 10.65 13.92
C ALA A 480 23.07 11.42 13.07
N TYR A 481 24.04 10.72 12.48
CA TYR A 481 25.01 11.35 11.56
C TYR A 481 24.32 11.98 10.34
N GLY A 482 23.38 11.26 9.72
CA GLY A 482 22.60 11.73 8.57
C GLY A 482 21.74 12.96 8.90
N MET A 483 21.22 13.07 10.11
CA MET A 483 20.56 14.29 10.60
C MET A 483 21.52 15.48 10.64
N GLY A 484 22.78 15.27 11.02
CA GLY A 484 23.83 16.29 10.94
C GLY A 484 24.05 16.82 9.53
N LEU A 485 24.05 15.91 8.55
CA LEU A 485 24.29 16.17 7.13
C LEU A 485 23.07 16.67 6.36
N ALA A 486 21.88 16.58 6.93
CA ALA A 486 20.63 16.91 6.25
C ALA A 486 20.52 18.40 5.93
N ASP A 487 19.96 18.68 4.75
CA ASP A 487 19.62 20.03 4.33
C ASP A 487 18.34 20.48 5.07
N GLN A 488 18.21 21.79 5.28
CA GLN A 488 16.95 22.36 5.75
C GLN A 488 16.06 22.59 4.54
N THR A 489 14.79 22.20 4.62
CA THR A 489 13.89 22.34 3.48
C THR A 489 12.58 23.00 3.89
N ALA A 490 12.05 23.84 3.00
CA ALA A 490 10.70 24.37 3.10
C ALA A 490 10.01 24.14 1.76
N MET A 491 8.96 23.31 1.76
CA MET A 491 8.17 23.03 0.57
C MET A 491 6.82 23.75 0.64
N ARG A 492 6.39 24.31 -0.47
CA ARG A 492 5.07 24.92 -0.66
C ARG A 492 4.46 24.43 -1.95
N GLU A 493 3.17 24.16 -1.92
CA GLU A 493 2.42 23.65 -3.07
C GLU A 493 1.06 24.34 -3.15
N SER A 494 0.57 24.52 -4.38
CA SER A 494 -0.74 25.08 -4.65
C SER A 494 -1.33 24.44 -5.89
N ALA A 495 -2.58 23.97 -5.80
CA ALA A 495 -3.37 23.63 -6.98
C ALA A 495 -3.63 24.87 -7.84
N VAL A 496 -3.61 24.71 -9.17
CA VAL A 496 -3.77 25.79 -10.15
C VAL A 496 -4.81 25.44 -11.21
N GLU A 497 -4.77 24.22 -11.77
CA GLU A 497 -5.71 23.70 -12.76
C GLU A 497 -5.91 24.61 -14.00
N LEU A 498 -4.82 24.88 -14.72
CA LEU A 498 -4.82 25.74 -15.93
C LEU A 498 -4.24 25.01 -17.15
N LYS A 499 -4.74 25.32 -18.35
CA LYS A 499 -4.13 24.83 -19.59
C LYS A 499 -2.74 25.44 -19.79
N LEU A 500 -1.75 24.62 -20.13
CA LEU A 500 -0.39 25.06 -20.42
C LEU A 500 -0.36 25.79 -21.77
N ALA A 501 -0.37 27.12 -21.70
CA ALA A 501 -0.34 28.04 -22.84
C ALA A 501 0.50 29.28 -22.49
N PRO A 502 0.93 30.09 -23.47
CA PRO A 502 1.72 31.30 -23.21
C PRO A 502 1.10 32.24 -22.18
N GLU A 503 -0.23 32.32 -22.13
CA GLU A 503 -1.01 33.16 -21.22
C GLU A 503 -0.99 32.65 -19.76
N ALA A 504 -0.70 31.37 -19.56
CA ALA A 504 -0.58 30.78 -18.22
C ALA A 504 0.76 31.13 -17.55
N LEU A 505 1.84 31.35 -18.32
CA LEU A 505 3.18 31.55 -17.77
C LEU A 505 3.28 32.70 -16.76
N PRO A 506 2.69 33.89 -16.98
CA PRO A 506 2.73 34.96 -15.98
C PRO A 506 2.01 34.59 -14.67
N VAL A 507 0.92 33.82 -14.75
CA VAL A 507 0.17 33.35 -13.58
C VAL A 507 0.98 32.32 -12.80
N LEU A 508 1.62 31.38 -13.49
CA LEU A 508 2.50 30.38 -12.88
C LEU A 508 3.72 31.03 -12.21
N GLU A 509 4.37 31.97 -12.89
CA GLU A 509 5.54 32.67 -12.34
C GLU A 509 5.16 33.47 -11.09
N ALA A 510 4.04 34.21 -11.13
CA ALA A 510 3.56 34.95 -9.96
C ALA A 510 3.30 34.02 -8.76
N ARG A 511 2.64 32.88 -9.01
CA ARG A 511 2.34 31.91 -7.94
C ARG A 511 3.59 31.22 -7.41
N LEU A 512 4.51 30.81 -8.28
CA LEU A 512 5.81 30.25 -7.90
C LEU A 512 6.67 31.26 -7.14
N GLN A 513 6.61 32.54 -7.50
CA GLN A 513 7.33 33.61 -6.80
C GLN A 513 6.77 33.85 -5.40
N GLU A 514 5.44 33.86 -5.24
CA GLU A 514 4.78 33.95 -3.94
C GLU A 514 5.16 32.78 -3.02
N LEU A 515 4.98 31.54 -3.50
CA LEU A 515 5.34 30.33 -2.74
C LEU A 515 6.84 30.27 -2.44
N GLY A 516 7.69 30.73 -3.36
CA GLY A 516 9.14 30.80 -3.17
C GLY A 516 9.56 31.86 -2.16
N ALA A 517 8.93 33.03 -2.17
CA ALA A 517 9.18 34.08 -1.18
C ALA A 517 8.78 33.61 0.22
N GLU A 518 7.64 32.93 0.36
CA GLU A 518 7.21 32.31 1.61
C GLU A 518 8.22 31.26 2.09
N ALA A 519 8.63 30.32 1.23
CA ALA A 519 9.57 29.26 1.59
C ALA A 519 10.97 29.80 1.97
N VAL A 520 11.46 30.83 1.27
CA VAL A 520 12.75 31.49 1.59
C VAL A 520 12.64 32.28 2.88
N ALA A 521 11.55 33.03 3.10
CA ALA A 521 11.31 33.71 4.38
C ALA A 521 11.28 32.70 5.54
N ASP A 522 10.74 31.51 5.29
CA ASP A 522 10.68 30.42 6.27
C ASP A 522 12.06 29.91 6.68
N LEU A 523 12.99 29.76 5.73
CA LEU A 523 14.39 29.38 6.01
C LEU A 523 15.20 30.52 6.64
N ARG A 524 14.97 31.77 6.23
CA ARG A 524 15.61 32.95 6.87
C ARG A 524 15.21 33.08 8.34
N ALA A 525 13.94 32.84 8.65
CA ALA A 525 13.45 32.83 10.03
C ALA A 525 14.09 31.71 10.88
N GLN A 526 14.71 30.71 10.24
CA GLN A 526 15.48 29.63 10.85
C GLN A 526 17.00 29.89 10.80
N ALA A 527 17.41 31.14 10.57
CA ALA A 527 18.80 31.59 10.51
C ALA A 527 19.66 30.93 9.42
N VAL A 528 19.06 30.50 8.30
CA VAL A 528 19.84 30.11 7.11
C VAL A 528 20.34 31.35 6.37
N ALA A 529 21.65 31.39 6.10
CA ALA A 529 22.26 32.45 5.31
C ALA A 529 21.80 32.39 3.85
N ASP A 530 21.54 33.54 3.23
CA ASP A 530 21.00 33.64 1.87
C ASP A 530 21.87 32.92 0.83
N GLU A 531 23.19 32.98 0.95
CA GLU A 531 24.12 32.27 0.05
C GLU A 531 24.01 30.74 0.11
N ARG A 532 23.41 30.17 1.16
CA ARG A 532 23.15 28.73 1.29
C ARG A 532 21.76 28.31 0.82
N ILE A 533 20.89 29.26 0.51
CA ILE A 533 19.52 28.98 0.08
C ILE A 533 19.49 28.84 -1.45
N SER A 534 18.95 27.73 -1.92
CA SER A 534 18.61 27.52 -3.33
C SER A 534 17.13 27.20 -3.45
N VAL A 535 16.50 27.62 -4.55
CA VAL A 535 15.06 27.43 -4.77
C VAL A 535 14.84 26.60 -6.02
N VAL A 536 14.13 25.48 -5.88
CA VAL A 536 13.72 24.63 -6.99
C VAL A 536 12.24 24.85 -7.25
N ARG A 537 11.90 25.26 -8.47
CA ARG A 537 10.53 25.53 -8.92
C ARG A 537 10.06 24.42 -9.84
N ARG A 538 8.88 23.87 -9.57
CA ARG A 538 8.35 22.72 -10.31
C ARG A 538 6.91 22.94 -10.73
N VAL A 539 6.57 22.41 -11.90
CA VAL A 539 5.22 22.39 -12.46
C VAL A 539 4.76 20.95 -12.58
N HIS A 540 3.53 20.70 -12.15
CA HIS A 540 2.90 19.39 -12.24
C HIS A 540 2.05 19.38 -13.51
N LEU A 541 2.55 18.70 -14.54
CA LEU A 541 1.91 18.66 -15.85
C LEU A 541 1.23 17.32 -16.09
N ARG A 542 0.04 17.35 -16.68
CA ARG A 542 -0.70 16.16 -17.14
C ARG A 542 -1.30 16.43 -18.51
N TYR A 543 -1.65 15.38 -19.25
CA TYR A 543 -2.50 15.57 -20.44
C TYR A 543 -3.94 15.86 -20.01
N GLU A 544 -4.65 16.67 -20.80
CA GLU A 544 -6.04 17.03 -20.55
C GLU A 544 -6.92 15.77 -20.44
N GLY A 545 -7.57 15.65 -19.28
CA GLY A 545 -8.42 14.52 -18.90
C GLY A 545 -7.70 13.28 -18.36
N THR A 546 -6.37 13.30 -18.26
CA THR A 546 -5.65 12.40 -17.34
C THR A 546 -5.55 13.07 -15.95
N ASP A 547 -5.22 12.32 -14.89
CA ASP A 547 -5.06 12.82 -13.49
C ASP A 547 -3.68 12.57 -12.87
N SER A 548 -2.75 12.02 -13.65
CA SER A 548 -1.41 11.71 -13.13
C SER A 548 -0.47 12.75 -13.68
N ALA A 549 -0.12 13.73 -12.85
CA ALA A 549 0.88 14.70 -13.24
C ALA A 549 2.29 14.09 -13.18
N LEU A 550 3.11 14.50 -14.14
CA LEU A 550 4.55 14.39 -14.07
C LEU A 550 5.12 15.74 -13.67
N ILE A 551 6.04 15.69 -12.73
CA ILE A 551 6.70 16.88 -12.20
C ILE A 551 7.85 17.24 -13.15
N VAL A 552 7.83 18.47 -13.66
CA VAL A 552 8.91 19.05 -14.48
C VAL A 552 9.47 20.30 -13.82
N LEU A 553 10.71 20.67 -14.18
CA LEU A 553 11.27 21.94 -13.75
C LEU A 553 10.59 23.09 -14.48
N PHE A 554 10.25 24.15 -13.75
CA PHE A 554 9.71 25.36 -14.35
C PHE A 554 10.77 26.04 -15.22
N ASP A 555 10.43 26.26 -16.50
CA ASP A 555 11.30 26.82 -17.53
C ASP A 555 10.42 27.38 -18.66
N THR A 556 10.97 27.62 -19.84
CA THR A 556 10.22 27.93 -21.06
C THR A 556 9.20 26.84 -21.38
N LEU A 557 8.12 27.24 -22.06
CA LEU A 557 7.03 26.34 -22.45
C LEU A 557 7.51 25.11 -23.25
N ASP A 558 8.48 25.28 -24.14
CA ASP A 558 9.03 24.18 -24.94
C ASP A 558 9.93 23.23 -24.14
N SER A 559 10.70 23.76 -23.18
CA SER A 559 11.50 22.96 -22.24
C SER A 559 10.59 22.11 -21.35
N MET A 560 9.56 22.73 -20.75
CA MET A 560 8.60 22.02 -19.90
C MET A 560 7.85 20.92 -20.66
N LYS A 561 7.42 21.18 -21.90
CA LYS A 561 6.81 20.17 -22.77
C LYS A 561 7.76 19.02 -23.07
N SER A 562 9.01 19.32 -23.41
CA SER A 562 10.01 18.31 -23.75
C SER A 562 10.38 17.43 -22.54
N GLN A 563 10.54 18.04 -21.36
CA GLN A 563 10.74 17.32 -20.09
C GLN A 563 9.55 16.39 -19.80
N PHE A 564 8.33 16.92 -19.93
CA PHE A 564 7.10 16.15 -19.73
C PHE A 564 7.02 14.98 -20.70
N GLU A 565 7.20 15.19 -22.01
CA GLU A 565 7.11 14.14 -23.02
C GLU A 565 8.21 13.08 -22.88
N ALA A 566 9.44 13.47 -22.51
CA ALA A 566 10.50 12.51 -22.22
C ALA A 566 10.16 11.65 -21.00
N GLY A 567 9.70 12.27 -19.90
CA GLY A 567 9.24 11.57 -18.70
C GLY A 567 8.01 10.69 -18.99
N TYR A 568 7.08 11.18 -19.78
CA TYR A 568 5.84 10.50 -20.16
C TYR A 568 6.13 9.31 -21.06
N ARG A 569 7.05 9.42 -22.03
CA ARG A 569 7.47 8.27 -22.87
C ARG A 569 8.24 7.23 -22.07
N LYS A 570 9.16 7.65 -21.19
CA LYS A 570 9.89 6.72 -20.30
C LYS A 570 8.92 5.98 -19.37
N ARG A 571 7.91 6.69 -18.87
CA ARG A 571 6.94 6.09 -17.97
C ARG A 571 5.89 5.29 -18.73
N PHE A 572 5.37 5.72 -19.88
CA PHE A 572 4.15 5.15 -20.45
C PHE A 572 4.30 4.58 -21.86
N SER A 573 5.48 4.71 -22.48
CA SER A 573 5.83 4.18 -23.80
C SER A 573 5.04 4.76 -25.00
N PHE A 574 4.23 5.80 -24.80
CA PHE A 574 3.53 6.55 -25.87
C PHE A 574 3.35 8.03 -25.50
N LEU A 575 2.87 8.87 -26.45
CA LEU A 575 2.48 10.27 -26.22
C LEU A 575 1.04 10.53 -26.71
N MET A 576 0.42 11.63 -26.27
CA MET A 576 -0.94 12.04 -26.67
C MET A 576 -0.93 13.43 -27.36
N PRO A 577 -0.35 13.56 -28.57
CA PRO A 577 -0.08 14.86 -29.19
C PRO A 577 -1.34 15.67 -29.52
N SER A 578 -2.51 15.02 -29.61
CA SER A 578 -3.80 15.68 -29.85
C SER A 578 -4.42 16.31 -28.59
N LYS A 579 -3.87 16.06 -27.39
CA LYS A 579 -4.38 16.57 -26.12
C LYS A 579 -3.58 17.76 -25.65
N ALA A 580 -4.27 18.74 -25.06
CA ALA A 580 -3.62 19.83 -24.35
C ALA A 580 -2.88 19.29 -23.11
N MET A 581 -1.89 20.03 -22.62
CA MET A 581 -1.30 19.79 -21.31
C MET A 581 -1.98 20.72 -20.29
N ILE A 582 -2.27 20.21 -19.10
CA ILE A 582 -2.83 20.93 -17.96
C ILE A 582 -1.78 21.01 -16.86
N VAL A 583 -1.63 22.20 -16.30
CA VAL A 583 -0.93 22.46 -15.05
C VAL A 583 -1.89 22.18 -13.91
N GLU A 584 -1.74 21.01 -13.28
CA GLU A 584 -2.53 20.60 -12.12
C GLU A 584 -2.18 21.50 -10.92
N ALA A 585 -0.89 21.58 -10.62
CA ALA A 585 -0.34 22.27 -9.46
C ALA A 585 1.04 22.86 -9.76
N VAL A 586 1.48 23.74 -8.86
CA VAL A 586 2.85 24.24 -8.81
C VAL A 586 3.43 23.99 -7.43
N SER A 587 4.73 23.70 -7.37
CA SER A 587 5.42 23.49 -6.11
C SER A 587 6.79 24.16 -6.10
N VAL A 588 7.18 24.65 -4.92
CA VAL A 588 8.48 25.26 -4.67
C VAL A 588 9.12 24.58 -3.49
N GLU A 589 10.40 24.22 -3.63
CA GLU A 589 11.23 23.68 -2.57
C GLU A 589 12.42 24.63 -2.38
N ALA A 590 12.44 25.34 -1.25
CA ALA A 590 13.62 26.08 -0.81
C ALA A 590 14.52 25.12 -0.01
N ILE A 591 15.80 25.07 -0.36
CA ILE A 591 16.80 24.17 0.21
C ILE A 591 17.92 25.02 0.80
N GLY A 592 18.02 25.03 2.13
CA GLY A 592 19.16 25.56 2.88
C GLY A 592 20.22 24.47 3.02
N ARG A 593 21.29 24.55 2.21
CA ARG A 593 22.35 23.54 2.21
C ARG A 593 23.01 23.42 3.58
N SER A 594 23.22 22.18 4.02
CA SER A 594 23.96 21.91 5.25
C SER A 594 25.34 22.56 5.22
N ASP A 595 25.74 23.12 6.34
CA ASP A 595 27.07 23.68 6.60
C ASP A 595 28.03 22.63 7.19
N ALA A 596 27.60 21.37 7.28
CA ALA A 596 28.44 20.27 7.73
C ALA A 596 29.65 20.10 6.79
N PRO A 597 30.89 20.10 7.33
CA PRO A 597 32.08 19.91 6.51
C PRO A 597 32.11 18.49 5.91
N PRO A 598 32.77 18.29 4.76
CA PRO A 598 33.06 16.95 4.25
C PRO A 598 33.82 16.12 5.27
N GLU A 599 33.58 14.81 5.28
CA GLU A 599 34.31 13.89 6.15
C GLU A 599 35.81 13.94 5.83
N ALA A 600 36.62 14.18 6.87
CA ALA A 600 38.05 14.28 6.72
C ALA A 600 38.65 12.86 6.67
N ALA A 601 39.42 12.56 5.61
CA ALA A 601 40.13 11.30 5.52
C ALA A 601 41.15 11.19 6.68
N PRO A 602 41.16 10.08 7.44
CA PRO A 602 42.12 9.90 8.51
C PRO A 602 43.56 9.89 7.98
N GLN A 603 44.45 10.65 8.62
CA GLN A 603 45.87 10.67 8.32
C GLN A 603 46.59 9.50 9.01
N GLN A 604 46.30 8.26 8.59
CA GLN A 604 47.07 7.09 9.04
C GLN A 604 47.63 6.32 7.85
N ALA A 605 48.94 6.08 7.87
CA ALA A 605 49.59 5.25 6.86
C ALA A 605 49.18 3.77 7.04
N PRO A 606 49.08 3.00 5.94
CA PRO A 606 48.87 1.56 6.00
C PRO A 606 49.92 0.89 6.90
N ARG A 607 49.53 -0.15 7.64
CA ARG A 607 50.50 -0.89 8.46
C ARG A 607 51.37 -1.81 7.59
N PRO A 608 52.64 -2.02 7.96
CA PRO A 608 53.57 -2.88 7.21
C PRO A 608 53.31 -4.39 7.37
N ALA A 609 52.52 -4.82 8.35
CA ALA A 609 52.25 -6.23 8.65
C ALA A 609 50.74 -6.47 8.86
N ALA A 610 50.26 -7.68 8.61
CA ALA A 610 48.84 -8.03 8.74
C ALA A 610 48.30 -7.78 10.16
N LEU A 611 47.04 -7.34 10.26
CA LEU A 611 46.35 -7.14 11.53
C LEU A 611 46.13 -8.49 12.23
N ALA A 612 46.61 -8.60 13.48
CA ALA A 612 46.34 -9.76 14.33
C ALA A 612 45.02 -9.58 15.10
N PRO A 613 44.27 -10.68 15.35
CA PRO A 613 43.08 -10.62 16.19
C PRO A 613 43.44 -10.20 17.61
N SER A 614 42.56 -9.44 18.26
CA SER A 614 42.69 -9.10 19.68
C SER A 614 42.54 -10.35 20.55
N GLN A 615 41.61 -11.24 20.18
CA GLN A 615 41.35 -12.52 20.83
C GLN A 615 40.82 -13.54 19.81
N THR A 616 40.92 -14.83 20.13
CA THR A 616 40.21 -15.90 19.43
C THR A 616 39.04 -16.36 20.29
N VAL A 617 37.84 -16.35 19.74
CA VAL A 617 36.57 -16.71 20.42
C VAL A 617 35.81 -17.77 19.62
N ARG A 618 34.78 -18.37 20.22
CA ARG A 618 33.93 -19.36 19.56
C ARG A 618 32.72 -18.68 18.92
N MET A 619 32.45 -18.98 17.66
CA MET A 619 31.27 -18.53 16.93
C MET A 619 30.64 -19.70 16.16
N TYR A 620 29.33 -19.88 16.28
CA TYR A 620 28.56 -20.86 15.52
C TYR A 620 27.99 -20.21 14.26
N SER A 621 28.27 -20.79 13.10
CA SER A 621 27.73 -20.35 11.81
C SER A 621 27.82 -21.45 10.77
N ALA A 622 26.82 -21.53 9.89
CA ALA A 622 26.69 -22.57 8.86
C ALA A 622 26.72 -23.98 9.47
N GLY A 623 25.95 -24.18 10.55
CA GLY A 623 25.74 -25.49 11.17
C GLY A 623 26.93 -26.06 11.96
N GLN A 624 27.96 -25.25 12.23
CA GLN A 624 29.14 -25.69 12.99
C GLN A 624 29.79 -24.55 13.78
N TRP A 625 30.58 -24.93 14.79
CA TRP A 625 31.40 -24.00 15.55
C TRP A 625 32.75 -23.74 14.89
N HIS A 626 33.16 -22.46 14.90
CA HIS A 626 34.43 -21.96 14.39
C HIS A 626 35.25 -21.33 15.52
N ASP A 627 36.58 -21.44 15.42
CA ASP A 627 37.50 -20.59 16.18
C ASP A 627 37.72 -19.31 15.37
N THR A 628 37.24 -18.19 15.90
CA THR A 628 37.00 -16.95 15.16
C THR A 628 37.85 -15.82 15.73
N GLY A 629 38.51 -15.07 14.84
CA GLY A 629 39.27 -13.88 15.24
C GLY A 629 38.33 -12.73 15.61
N LEU A 630 38.51 -12.17 16.80
CA LEU A 630 37.84 -10.95 17.24
C LEU A 630 38.77 -9.76 17.08
N PHE A 631 38.33 -8.76 16.33
CA PHE A 631 39.06 -7.53 16.04
C PHE A 631 38.32 -6.33 16.65
N LYS A 632 39.05 -5.42 17.29
CA LYS A 632 38.48 -4.14 17.74
C LYS A 632 38.58 -3.13 16.61
N ARG A 633 37.50 -2.40 16.32
CA ARG A 633 37.45 -1.42 15.24
C ARG A 633 38.48 -0.31 15.36
N ASP A 634 38.72 0.20 16.57
CA ASP A 634 39.73 1.24 16.84
C ASP A 634 41.17 0.77 16.59
N ALA A 635 41.38 -0.55 16.50
CA ALA A 635 42.69 -1.13 16.25
C ALA A 635 42.96 -1.36 14.75
N THR A 636 42.00 -1.17 13.86
CA THR A 636 42.18 -1.32 12.40
C THR A 636 42.79 -0.06 11.78
N ARG A 637 43.34 -0.16 10.56
CA ARG A 637 43.95 0.92 9.78
C ARG A 637 43.55 0.79 8.32
N ILE A 638 43.66 1.89 7.58
CA ILE A 638 43.44 1.94 6.13
C ILE A 638 44.20 0.81 5.43
N GLY A 639 43.50 0.04 4.61
CA GLY A 639 44.02 -1.10 3.84
C GLY A 639 44.08 -2.43 4.60
N ASP A 640 43.69 -2.48 5.89
CA ASP A 640 43.60 -3.75 6.61
C ASP A 640 42.52 -4.65 5.98
N VAL A 641 42.84 -5.94 5.82
CA VAL A 641 41.92 -6.97 5.29
C VAL A 641 41.67 -8.02 6.37
N ILE A 642 40.40 -8.31 6.64
CA ILE A 642 39.94 -9.27 7.66
C ILE A 642 39.11 -10.35 6.96
N LYS A 643 39.59 -11.59 6.98
CA LYS A 643 38.90 -12.74 6.36
C LYS A 643 37.93 -13.38 7.34
N GLY A 644 36.74 -13.73 6.86
CA GLY A 644 35.75 -14.49 7.61
C GLY A 644 36.14 -15.97 7.79
N PRO A 645 35.63 -16.66 8.83
CA PRO A 645 34.78 -16.14 9.91
C PRO A 645 35.55 -15.18 10.83
N ALA A 646 35.01 -13.98 11.05
CA ALA A 646 35.58 -12.97 11.95
C ALA A 646 34.50 -12.09 12.61
N ILE A 647 34.81 -11.55 13.79
CA ILE A 647 33.96 -10.60 14.51
C ILE A 647 34.73 -9.27 14.59
N ILE A 648 34.10 -8.18 14.13
CA ILE A 648 34.61 -6.83 14.30
C ILE A 648 33.73 -6.14 15.35
N ALA A 649 34.29 -5.94 16.54
CA ALA A 649 33.63 -5.30 17.66
C ALA A 649 33.89 -3.79 17.64
N GLU A 650 32.82 -3.00 17.68
CA GLU A 650 32.84 -1.54 17.72
C GLU A 650 32.12 -1.05 18.97
N ALA A 651 32.31 0.23 19.34
CA ALA A 651 31.64 0.80 20.50
C ALA A 651 30.10 0.77 20.37
N ASN A 652 29.58 0.96 19.16
CA ASN A 652 28.15 1.16 18.90
C ASN A 652 27.51 0.05 18.03
N ALA A 653 28.29 -0.93 17.56
CA ALA A 653 27.85 -1.97 16.64
C ALA A 653 28.75 -3.21 16.72
N THR A 654 28.28 -4.32 16.14
CA THR A 654 29.09 -5.52 15.92
C THR A 654 28.88 -5.98 14.49
N THR A 655 29.98 -6.16 13.76
CA THR A 655 29.96 -6.63 12.38
C THR A 655 30.47 -8.05 12.31
N ILE A 656 29.67 -8.94 11.71
CA ILE A 656 30.02 -10.34 11.49
C ILE A 656 30.48 -10.51 10.05
N VAL A 657 31.72 -10.95 9.86
CA VAL A 657 32.25 -11.36 8.56
C VAL A 657 32.05 -12.86 8.47
N GLU A 658 30.98 -13.30 7.81
CA GLU A 658 30.62 -14.71 7.68
C GLU A 658 31.68 -15.50 6.89
N PRO A 659 31.76 -16.84 7.04
CA PRO A 659 32.64 -17.68 6.22
C PRO A 659 32.53 -17.37 4.71
N GLY A 660 33.68 -17.18 4.06
CA GLY A 660 33.78 -16.85 2.65
C GLY A 660 33.54 -15.37 2.29
N TRP A 661 33.29 -14.51 3.27
CA TRP A 661 33.38 -13.06 3.13
C TRP A 661 34.75 -12.53 3.59
N GLN A 662 35.14 -11.36 3.11
CA GLN A 662 36.25 -10.58 3.67
C GLN A 662 35.83 -9.12 3.85
N ALA A 663 36.35 -8.45 4.87
CA ALA A 663 36.22 -7.01 5.07
C ALA A 663 37.53 -6.29 4.71
N GLU A 664 37.43 -5.13 4.07
CA GLU A 664 38.54 -4.21 3.81
C GLU A 664 38.24 -2.85 4.44
N VAL A 665 39.25 -2.24 5.08
CA VAL A 665 39.18 -0.87 5.58
C VAL A 665 39.55 0.13 4.48
N THR A 666 38.60 0.95 4.05
CA THR A 666 38.78 1.90 2.95
C THR A 666 39.67 3.10 3.33
N PRO A 667 40.11 3.94 2.36
CA PRO A 667 40.84 5.18 2.66
C PRO A 667 40.08 6.20 3.53
N GLN A 668 38.76 6.10 3.60
CA GLN A 668 37.89 6.90 4.45
C GLN A 668 37.58 6.22 5.79
N ASP A 669 38.29 5.13 6.11
CA ASP A 669 38.07 4.33 7.32
C ASP A 669 36.62 3.79 7.40
N HIS A 670 36.07 3.34 6.27
CA HIS A 670 34.84 2.56 6.22
C HIS A 670 35.16 1.08 6.04
N LEU A 671 34.18 0.21 6.22
CA LEU A 671 34.31 -1.21 5.91
C LEU A 671 33.57 -1.53 4.62
N VAL A 672 34.28 -2.17 3.68
CA VAL A 672 33.67 -2.79 2.50
C VAL A 672 33.86 -4.30 2.63
N LEU A 673 32.76 -5.02 2.74
CA LEU A 673 32.75 -6.47 2.79
C LEU A 673 32.47 -7.00 1.38
N THR A 674 33.29 -7.95 0.94
CA THR A 674 33.18 -8.59 -0.36
C THR A 674 33.08 -10.09 -0.20
N ARG A 675 32.19 -10.70 -0.98
CA ARG A 675 32.08 -12.15 -1.07
C ARG A 675 33.24 -12.69 -1.91
N VAL A 676 34.19 -13.39 -1.29
CA VAL A 676 35.43 -13.85 -1.95
C VAL A 676 35.42 -15.32 -2.35
N GLU A 677 34.65 -16.14 -1.67
CA GLU A 677 34.34 -17.49 -2.16
C GLU A 677 33.01 -17.41 -2.91
N ALA A 678 32.87 -18.10 -4.04
CA ALA A 678 31.54 -18.18 -4.63
C ALA A 678 30.62 -18.90 -3.64
N LEU A 679 29.38 -18.41 -3.48
CA LEU A 679 28.35 -19.24 -2.87
C LEU A 679 28.35 -20.58 -3.61
N PRO A 680 28.21 -21.73 -2.91
CA PRO A 680 27.89 -22.97 -3.58
C PRO A 680 26.72 -22.64 -4.50
N VAL A 681 26.86 -22.95 -5.80
CA VAL A 681 25.77 -22.75 -6.75
C VAL A 681 24.56 -23.40 -6.08
N ARG A 682 23.61 -22.58 -5.59
CA ARG A 682 22.30 -23.05 -5.19
C ARG A 682 21.93 -24.02 -6.29
N ARG A 683 21.81 -25.32 -5.99
CA ARG A 683 21.63 -26.42 -6.96
C ARG A 683 21.03 -25.82 -8.21
N ALA A 684 21.76 -25.81 -9.34
CA ALA A 684 21.33 -25.18 -10.58
C ALA A 684 19.81 -25.30 -10.67
N ILE A 685 19.10 -24.16 -10.58
CA ILE A 685 17.68 -24.14 -10.22
C ILE A 685 16.98 -25.15 -11.13
N GLY A 686 16.60 -26.27 -10.54
CA GLY A 686 16.05 -27.38 -11.29
C GLY A 686 14.59 -27.10 -11.58
N THR A 687 14.02 -27.89 -12.47
CA THR A 687 12.57 -27.95 -12.69
C THR A 687 11.81 -28.62 -11.53
N THR A 688 12.49 -28.97 -10.43
CA THR A 688 11.89 -29.60 -9.23
C THR A 688 11.40 -28.54 -8.25
N ALA A 689 10.26 -28.79 -7.62
CA ALA A 689 9.63 -27.86 -6.68
C ALA A 689 10.50 -27.67 -5.42
N ASP A 690 11.06 -26.47 -5.27
CA ASP A 690 11.72 -26.01 -4.05
C ASP A 690 10.78 -25.02 -3.33
N PRO A 691 10.43 -25.22 -2.03
CA PRO A 691 9.49 -24.37 -1.32
C PRO A 691 9.86 -22.89 -1.27
N VAL A 692 11.16 -22.57 -1.20
CA VAL A 692 11.64 -21.18 -1.18
C VAL A 692 11.51 -20.57 -2.57
N MET A 693 11.88 -21.32 -3.60
CA MET A 693 11.75 -20.85 -4.98
C MET A 693 10.30 -20.74 -5.43
N LEU A 694 9.41 -21.62 -4.95
CA LEU A 694 7.98 -21.54 -5.19
C LEU A 694 7.42 -20.20 -4.70
N GLU A 695 7.81 -19.80 -3.49
CA GLU A 695 7.42 -18.52 -2.91
C GLU A 695 8.03 -17.34 -3.70
N ILE A 696 9.28 -17.44 -4.15
CA ILE A 696 9.92 -16.42 -4.98
C ILE A 696 9.16 -16.26 -6.32
N PHE A 697 8.91 -17.34 -7.04
CA PHE A 697 8.22 -17.30 -8.33
C PHE A 697 6.79 -16.81 -8.20
N ASN A 698 6.07 -17.24 -7.14
CA ASN A 698 4.75 -16.72 -6.82
C ASN A 698 4.75 -15.18 -6.71
N ASN A 699 5.65 -14.63 -5.88
CA ASN A 699 5.80 -13.19 -5.70
C ASN A 699 6.24 -12.47 -7.00
N LEU A 700 7.11 -13.08 -7.80
CA LEU A 700 7.54 -12.51 -9.08
C LEU A 700 6.39 -12.42 -10.08
N PHE A 701 5.58 -13.48 -10.26
CA PHE A 701 4.44 -13.44 -11.17
C PHE A 701 3.38 -12.42 -10.71
N MET A 702 3.10 -12.36 -9.40
CA MET A 702 2.20 -11.36 -8.82
C MET A 702 2.71 -9.93 -9.05
N SER A 703 3.99 -9.69 -8.78
CA SER A 703 4.63 -8.39 -9.00
C SER A 703 4.53 -7.91 -10.44
N ILE A 704 4.71 -8.79 -11.43
CA ILE A 704 4.52 -8.44 -12.84
C ILE A 704 3.08 -7.98 -13.10
N ALA A 705 2.09 -8.74 -12.62
CA ALA A 705 0.69 -8.38 -12.79
C ALA A 705 0.34 -7.04 -12.11
N GLU A 706 0.90 -6.77 -10.92
CA GLU A 706 0.75 -5.49 -10.22
C GLU A 706 1.43 -4.32 -10.95
N GLN A 707 2.62 -4.53 -11.51
CA GLN A 707 3.30 -3.52 -12.34
C GLN A 707 2.49 -3.17 -13.59
N MET A 708 1.85 -4.17 -14.23
CA MET A 708 0.89 -3.95 -15.31
C MET A 708 -0.30 -3.12 -14.83
N GLY A 709 -0.87 -3.46 -13.66
CA GLY A 709 -2.00 -2.74 -13.08
C GLY A 709 -1.69 -1.28 -12.74
N LEU A 710 -0.53 -1.03 -12.13
CA LEU A 710 -0.05 0.32 -11.83
C LEU A 710 0.20 1.12 -13.13
N ARG A 711 0.68 0.45 -14.20
CA ARG A 711 0.82 1.08 -15.51
C ARG A 711 -0.56 1.50 -16.04
N LEU A 712 -1.54 0.61 -16.01
CA LEU A 712 -2.92 0.85 -16.48
C LEU A 712 -3.58 1.99 -15.71
N GLN A 713 -3.55 1.95 -14.38
CA GLN A 713 -4.14 3.00 -13.53
C GLN A 713 -3.58 4.40 -13.85
N ASN A 714 -2.27 4.50 -14.09
CA ASN A 714 -1.61 5.78 -14.33
C ASN A 714 -1.84 6.35 -15.73
N THR A 715 -2.15 5.50 -16.72
CA THR A 715 -2.35 5.91 -18.12
C THR A 715 -3.81 6.01 -18.53
N ALA A 716 -4.72 5.38 -17.79
CA ALA A 716 -6.14 5.40 -18.07
C ALA A 716 -6.75 6.81 -17.96
N TYR A 717 -7.82 7.02 -18.73
CA TYR A 717 -8.55 8.29 -18.80
C TYR A 717 -9.86 8.23 -18.02
N SER A 718 -10.57 7.10 -18.08
CA SER A 718 -11.85 6.94 -17.39
C SER A 718 -11.70 6.91 -15.88
N VAL A 719 -12.68 7.51 -15.20
CA VAL A 719 -12.82 7.45 -13.73
C VAL A 719 -12.92 5.99 -13.27
N ASN A 720 -13.55 5.12 -14.06
CA ASN A 720 -13.71 3.69 -13.75
C ASN A 720 -12.38 2.96 -13.57
N ILE A 721 -11.50 3.02 -14.55
CA ILE A 721 -10.21 2.33 -14.47
C ILE A 721 -9.30 3.06 -13.47
N LYS A 722 -9.31 4.40 -13.50
CA LYS A 722 -8.30 5.19 -12.80
C LYS A 722 -8.56 5.43 -11.32
N GLU A 723 -9.75 5.92 -10.99
CA GLU A 723 -10.12 6.28 -9.61
C GLU A 723 -10.78 5.08 -8.93
N ARG A 724 -11.64 4.37 -9.66
CA ARG A 724 -12.41 3.25 -9.13
C ARG A 724 -11.66 1.91 -9.15
N LEU A 725 -10.54 1.81 -9.88
CA LEU A 725 -9.75 0.60 -10.05
C LEU A 725 -10.57 -0.59 -10.58
N ASP A 726 -11.48 -0.32 -11.50
CA ASP A 726 -12.33 -1.33 -12.13
C ASP A 726 -11.62 -1.96 -13.35
N PHE A 727 -10.53 -2.66 -13.06
CA PHE A 727 -9.71 -3.38 -14.04
C PHE A 727 -8.97 -4.55 -13.38
N SER A 728 -8.48 -5.51 -14.17
CA SER A 728 -7.54 -6.54 -13.71
C SER A 728 -6.45 -6.76 -14.76
N CYS A 729 -5.23 -7.05 -14.29
CA CYS A 729 -4.10 -7.47 -15.13
C CYS A 729 -3.66 -8.87 -14.73
N ALA A 730 -3.33 -9.71 -15.70
CA ALA A 730 -3.03 -11.12 -15.47
C ALA A 730 -2.01 -11.70 -16.45
N ILE A 731 -1.34 -12.76 -15.98
CA ILE A 731 -0.35 -13.55 -16.71
C ILE A 731 -0.91 -14.96 -16.91
N PHE A 732 -0.68 -15.51 -18.10
CA PHE A 732 -1.16 -16.82 -18.50
C PHE A 732 -0.02 -17.66 -19.07
N ASP A 733 -0.09 -18.98 -18.86
CA ASP A 733 0.81 -19.94 -19.47
C ASP A 733 0.57 -20.08 -20.99
N ALA A 734 1.33 -20.96 -21.65
CA ALA A 734 1.24 -21.19 -23.09
C ALA A 734 -0.14 -21.76 -23.51
N GLU A 735 -0.84 -22.42 -22.58
CA GLU A 735 -2.17 -23.00 -22.76
C GLU A 735 -3.31 -22.01 -22.43
N GLY A 736 -2.98 -20.80 -21.98
CA GLY A 736 -3.94 -19.76 -21.64
C GLY A 736 -4.57 -19.92 -20.25
N ASN A 737 -3.98 -20.70 -19.35
CA ASN A 737 -4.43 -20.81 -17.96
C ASN A 737 -3.84 -19.69 -17.10
N LEU A 738 -4.64 -19.19 -16.16
CA LEU A 738 -4.23 -18.13 -15.25
C LEU A 738 -3.10 -18.60 -14.33
N ILE A 739 -2.02 -17.83 -14.27
CA ILE A 739 -0.86 -18.03 -13.36
C ILE A 739 -0.89 -17.04 -12.19
N ALA A 740 -1.06 -15.76 -12.49
CA ALA A 740 -1.09 -14.70 -11.50
C ALA A 740 -1.92 -13.50 -11.99
N ASN A 741 -2.46 -12.73 -11.07
CA ASN A 741 -3.24 -11.53 -11.37
C ASN A 741 -3.03 -10.43 -10.31
N ALA A 742 -3.13 -9.17 -10.72
CA ALA A 742 -3.30 -8.07 -9.77
C ALA A 742 -4.71 -8.17 -9.15
N PRO A 743 -4.85 -8.29 -7.82
CA PRO A 743 -6.13 -8.51 -7.17
C PRO A 743 -6.91 -7.21 -7.06
N HIS A 744 -7.68 -6.90 -8.09
CA HIS A 744 -8.60 -5.75 -8.09
C HIS A 744 -10.05 -6.23 -8.11
N MET A 745 -10.54 -6.82 -9.21
CA MET A 745 -11.93 -7.30 -9.32
C MET A 745 -12.01 -8.84 -9.34
N PRO A 746 -12.68 -9.48 -8.36
CA PRO A 746 -12.84 -10.95 -8.30
C PRO A 746 -13.48 -11.56 -9.56
N VAL A 747 -14.45 -10.88 -10.17
CA VAL A 747 -15.18 -11.41 -11.33
C VAL A 747 -14.32 -11.57 -12.59
N HIS A 748 -13.26 -10.77 -12.73
CA HIS A 748 -12.30 -10.90 -13.84
C HIS A 748 -11.47 -12.19 -13.74
N LEU A 749 -11.24 -12.67 -12.52
CA LEU A 749 -10.18 -13.63 -12.25
C LEU A 749 -10.49 -15.03 -12.79
N GLY A 750 -11.77 -15.43 -12.78
CA GLY A 750 -12.20 -16.71 -13.35
C GLY A 750 -12.53 -16.66 -14.85
N SER A 751 -12.69 -15.47 -15.43
CA SER A 751 -13.26 -15.33 -16.78
C SER A 751 -12.22 -14.96 -17.86
N MET A 752 -11.13 -14.28 -17.51
CA MET A 752 -10.12 -13.86 -18.51
C MET A 752 -9.44 -15.02 -19.23
N GLY A 753 -9.24 -16.18 -18.59
CA GLY A 753 -8.62 -17.35 -19.24
C GLY A 753 -9.37 -17.83 -20.48
N GLU A 754 -10.71 -17.76 -20.48
CA GLU A 754 -11.52 -18.12 -21.64
C GLU A 754 -11.38 -17.10 -22.78
N SER A 755 -11.22 -15.80 -22.46
CA SER A 755 -10.88 -14.78 -23.47
C SER A 755 -9.54 -15.09 -24.17
N ILE A 756 -8.53 -15.48 -23.40
CA ILE A 756 -7.21 -15.86 -23.94
C ILE A 756 -7.35 -17.06 -24.89
N LYS A 757 -8.02 -18.13 -24.44
CA LYS A 757 -8.24 -19.34 -25.24
C LYS A 757 -9.06 -19.08 -26.51
N THR A 758 -10.01 -18.15 -26.50
CA THR A 758 -10.72 -17.72 -27.71
C THR A 758 -9.75 -17.05 -28.69
N VAL A 759 -8.94 -16.08 -28.25
CA VAL A 759 -7.96 -15.41 -29.11
C VAL A 759 -6.95 -16.40 -29.70
N MET A 760 -6.49 -17.37 -28.89
CA MET A 760 -5.63 -18.48 -29.33
C MET A 760 -6.29 -19.30 -30.44
N ARG A 761 -7.52 -19.80 -30.19
CA ARG A 761 -8.26 -20.65 -31.12
C ARG A 761 -8.54 -19.94 -32.45
N GLU A 762 -9.00 -18.70 -32.38
CA GLU A 762 -9.41 -17.97 -33.58
C GLU A 762 -8.23 -17.48 -34.41
N ASN A 763 -7.07 -17.18 -33.79
CA ASN A 763 -5.89 -16.66 -34.48
C ASN A 763 -4.74 -17.67 -34.61
N ALA A 764 -5.00 -18.96 -34.39
CA ALA A 764 -4.00 -20.03 -34.50
C ALA A 764 -3.24 -19.96 -35.85
N GLY A 765 -1.90 -19.93 -35.77
CA GLY A 765 -1.01 -19.84 -36.93
C GLY A 765 -0.95 -18.49 -37.64
N ARG A 766 -1.62 -17.44 -37.11
CA ARG A 766 -1.68 -16.09 -37.72
C ARG A 766 -1.16 -14.96 -36.82
N MET A 767 -0.72 -15.28 -35.60
CA MET A 767 -0.17 -14.30 -34.66
C MET A 767 1.31 -14.00 -34.97
N HIS A 768 1.70 -12.74 -34.81
CA HIS A 768 3.08 -12.27 -34.97
C HIS A 768 3.56 -11.56 -33.71
N PRO A 769 4.89 -11.49 -33.48
CA PRO A 769 5.46 -10.66 -32.42
C PRO A 769 4.95 -9.21 -32.51
N GLY A 770 4.42 -8.68 -31.40
CA GLY A 770 3.87 -7.34 -31.31
C GLY A 770 2.38 -7.21 -31.67
N ASP A 771 1.71 -8.29 -32.08
CA ASP A 771 0.25 -8.28 -32.23
C ASP A 771 -0.43 -8.04 -30.87
N VAL A 772 -1.53 -7.29 -30.88
CA VAL A 772 -2.40 -7.11 -29.71
C VAL A 772 -3.85 -7.25 -30.14
N TYR A 773 -4.62 -8.02 -29.37
CA TYR A 773 -6.03 -8.32 -29.65
C TYR A 773 -6.92 -7.70 -28.58
N MET A 774 -8.17 -7.39 -28.92
CA MET A 774 -9.20 -6.99 -27.98
C MET A 774 -10.51 -7.74 -28.21
N LEU A 775 -11.24 -8.03 -27.12
CA LEU A 775 -12.59 -8.60 -27.13
C LEU A 775 -13.37 -8.27 -25.86
N ASN A 776 -14.70 -8.29 -25.96
CA ASN A 776 -15.62 -8.18 -24.82
C ASN A 776 -16.82 -9.15 -24.92
N ASP A 777 -16.86 -9.99 -25.96
CA ASP A 777 -17.99 -10.90 -26.21
C ASP A 777 -18.20 -11.87 -25.03
N PRO A 778 -19.34 -11.77 -24.30
CA PRO A 778 -19.60 -12.59 -23.13
C PRO A 778 -19.75 -14.08 -23.44
N TYR A 779 -20.08 -14.42 -24.69
CA TYR A 779 -20.18 -15.79 -25.17
C TYR A 779 -18.82 -16.42 -25.49
N ASN A 780 -17.76 -15.60 -25.52
CA ASN A 780 -16.39 -16.00 -25.83
C ASN A 780 -15.37 -15.61 -24.73
N GLY A 781 -15.82 -15.58 -23.48
CA GLY A 781 -14.99 -15.33 -22.29
C GLY A 781 -15.06 -13.91 -21.72
N GLY A 782 -15.79 -13.00 -22.38
CA GLY A 782 -16.15 -11.71 -21.77
C GLY A 782 -17.09 -11.89 -20.56
N THR A 783 -17.15 -10.88 -19.70
CA THR A 783 -18.07 -10.82 -18.55
C THR A 783 -19.37 -10.12 -18.91
N HIS A 784 -19.24 -8.95 -19.52
CA HIS A 784 -20.29 -8.12 -20.13
C HIS A 784 -19.62 -7.16 -21.13
N LEU A 785 -20.39 -6.41 -21.93
CA LEU A 785 -19.80 -5.57 -22.98
C LEU A 785 -18.86 -4.45 -22.47
N PRO A 786 -19.13 -3.78 -21.33
CA PRO A 786 -18.24 -2.72 -20.85
C PRO A 786 -16.83 -3.21 -20.46
N ASP A 787 -16.66 -4.49 -20.14
CA ASP A 787 -15.36 -5.06 -19.79
C ASP A 787 -14.61 -5.52 -21.06
N VAL A 788 -13.72 -4.67 -21.55
CA VAL A 788 -12.89 -5.00 -22.71
C VAL A 788 -11.59 -5.65 -22.26
N THR A 789 -11.31 -6.85 -22.77
CA THR A 789 -10.06 -7.59 -22.51
C THR A 789 -9.09 -7.36 -23.66
N VAL A 790 -7.92 -6.80 -23.37
CA VAL A 790 -6.80 -6.62 -24.29
C VAL A 790 -5.74 -7.67 -24.01
N ILE A 791 -5.30 -8.38 -25.05
CA ILE A 791 -4.51 -9.62 -24.95
C ILE A 791 -3.28 -9.50 -25.84
N THR A 792 -2.10 -9.82 -25.30
CA THR A 792 -0.82 -9.76 -26.01
C THR A 792 -0.08 -11.10 -25.88
N PRO A 793 0.19 -11.81 -26.99
CA PRO A 793 1.07 -12.98 -26.99
C PRO A 793 2.52 -12.56 -26.71
N VAL A 794 3.20 -13.32 -25.85
CA VAL A 794 4.61 -13.13 -25.51
C VAL A 794 5.45 -14.12 -26.30
N PHE A 795 6.13 -13.61 -27.33
CA PHE A 795 7.03 -14.43 -28.14
C PHE A 795 8.44 -14.51 -27.55
N ASP A 796 9.14 -15.60 -27.88
CA ASP A 796 10.59 -15.74 -27.72
C ASP A 796 11.38 -14.65 -28.48
N GLU A 797 12.68 -14.57 -28.24
CA GLU A 797 13.53 -13.55 -28.88
C GLU A 797 13.60 -13.72 -30.41
N ALA A 798 13.54 -14.96 -30.90
CA ALA A 798 13.53 -15.25 -32.33
C ALA A 798 12.18 -14.94 -33.00
N GLY A 799 11.11 -14.76 -32.22
CA GLY A 799 9.76 -14.51 -32.71
C GLY A 799 9.07 -15.75 -33.30
N GLY A 800 9.58 -16.95 -33.02
CA GLY A 800 9.11 -18.21 -33.58
C GLY A 800 8.13 -18.97 -32.69
N GLU A 801 8.18 -18.79 -31.37
CA GLU A 801 7.35 -19.51 -30.40
C GLU A 801 6.64 -18.53 -29.45
N ILE A 802 5.33 -18.76 -29.21
CA ILE A 802 4.61 -18.07 -28.15
C ILE A 802 4.90 -18.78 -26.82
N LEU A 803 5.53 -18.06 -25.90
CA LEU A 803 5.93 -18.57 -24.60
C LEU A 803 4.79 -18.47 -23.58
N PHE A 804 4.09 -17.33 -23.56
CA PHE A 804 3.09 -16.95 -22.57
C PHE A 804 2.05 -16.00 -23.19
N TYR A 805 1.03 -15.63 -22.42
CA TYR A 805 0.14 -14.51 -22.75
C TYR A 805 0.03 -13.56 -21.55
N VAL A 806 -0.18 -12.29 -21.85
CA VAL A 806 -0.56 -11.27 -20.86
C VAL A 806 -1.88 -10.64 -21.26
N GLY A 807 -2.70 -10.32 -20.26
CA GLY A 807 -4.01 -9.73 -20.47
C GLY A 807 -4.32 -8.62 -19.48
N SER A 808 -5.04 -7.61 -19.95
CA SER A 808 -5.65 -6.58 -19.11
C SER A 808 -7.13 -6.43 -19.48
N ARG A 809 -8.00 -6.45 -18.47
CA ARG A 809 -9.43 -6.21 -18.63
C ARG A 809 -9.79 -4.93 -17.90
N GLY A 810 -10.43 -3.99 -18.57
CA GLY A 810 -10.83 -2.70 -17.98
C GLY A 810 -12.30 -2.43 -18.27
N HIS A 811 -13.02 -1.91 -17.26
CA HIS A 811 -14.40 -1.49 -17.42
C HIS A 811 -14.45 -0.10 -18.07
N HIS A 812 -14.84 -0.05 -19.34
CA HIS A 812 -15.05 1.22 -20.04
C HIS A 812 -16.28 1.94 -19.48
N ALA A 813 -16.21 3.27 -19.36
CA ALA A 813 -17.31 4.07 -18.83
C ALA A 813 -18.58 3.98 -19.70
N ASP A 814 -18.41 3.85 -21.01
CA ASP A 814 -19.49 3.64 -22.00
C ASP A 814 -18.87 2.96 -23.22
N ILE A 815 -19.42 1.83 -23.65
CA ILE A 815 -19.12 1.11 -24.89
C ILE A 815 -20.34 1.13 -25.84
N GLY A 816 -21.27 2.07 -25.61
CA GLY A 816 -22.54 2.21 -26.33
C GLY A 816 -23.75 1.74 -25.53
N GLY A 817 -24.74 1.20 -26.22
CA GLY A 817 -25.97 0.67 -25.61
C GLY A 817 -27.10 1.68 -25.53
N SER A 818 -28.29 1.24 -25.13
CA SER A 818 -29.51 2.05 -25.16
C SER A 818 -29.54 3.16 -24.10
N THR A 819 -28.76 3.02 -23.02
CA THR A 819 -28.59 4.04 -21.97
C THR A 819 -27.12 4.46 -21.82
N PRO A 820 -26.83 5.71 -21.39
CA PRO A 820 -25.49 6.11 -20.99
C PRO A 820 -24.91 5.17 -19.92
N GLY A 821 -23.62 4.86 -20.02
CA GLY A 821 -22.94 4.00 -19.06
C GLY A 821 -22.93 2.50 -19.44
N SER A 822 -23.59 2.13 -20.55
CA SER A 822 -23.67 0.75 -21.07
C SER A 822 -24.22 -0.28 -20.09
N MET A 823 -25.12 0.17 -19.21
CA MET A 823 -25.81 -0.64 -18.20
C MET A 823 -27.33 -0.44 -18.30
N PRO A 824 -27.94 -0.74 -19.46
CA PRO A 824 -29.38 -0.55 -19.61
C PRO A 824 -30.15 -1.48 -18.68
N PRO A 825 -31.06 -0.96 -17.84
CA PRO A 825 -31.77 -1.81 -16.88
C PRO A 825 -32.80 -2.73 -17.54
N ASP A 826 -33.22 -2.39 -18.77
CA ASP A 826 -34.33 -3.01 -19.49
C ASP A 826 -33.90 -3.73 -20.80
N SER A 827 -32.61 -4.07 -20.97
CA SER A 827 -32.16 -4.83 -22.14
C SER A 827 -32.73 -6.25 -22.17
N ARG A 828 -33.08 -6.70 -23.39
CA ARG A 828 -33.55 -8.06 -23.72
C ARG A 828 -32.62 -8.77 -24.71
N SER A 829 -31.82 -8.01 -25.45
CA SER A 829 -30.82 -8.50 -26.40
C SER A 829 -29.47 -7.86 -26.13
N ILE A 830 -28.39 -8.62 -26.36
CA ILE A 830 -27.01 -8.16 -26.16
C ILE A 830 -26.68 -6.91 -26.99
N GLU A 831 -27.30 -6.72 -28.16
CA GLU A 831 -27.08 -5.53 -28.99
C GLU A 831 -27.49 -4.24 -28.28
N GLU A 832 -28.47 -4.30 -27.37
CA GLU A 832 -28.97 -3.13 -26.63
C GLU A 832 -27.99 -2.68 -25.54
N GLU A 833 -26.99 -3.51 -25.21
CA GLU A 833 -26.00 -3.24 -24.16
C GLU A 833 -24.77 -2.50 -24.70
N GLY A 834 -24.52 -2.53 -26.01
CA GLY A 834 -23.44 -1.77 -26.65
C GLY A 834 -22.72 -2.50 -27.77
N VAL A 835 -21.47 -2.08 -28.02
CA VAL A 835 -20.62 -2.65 -29.07
C VAL A 835 -20.10 -4.02 -28.63
N LEU A 836 -20.50 -5.06 -29.35
CA LEU A 836 -19.98 -6.42 -29.18
C LEU A 836 -18.73 -6.62 -30.05
N ILE A 837 -17.63 -7.03 -29.41
CA ILE A 837 -16.31 -7.23 -29.98
C ILE A 837 -15.91 -8.69 -29.74
N ASN A 838 -16.03 -9.52 -30.78
CA ASN A 838 -15.69 -10.94 -30.66
C ASN A 838 -14.16 -11.17 -30.61
N ASN A 839 -13.43 -10.64 -31.58
CA ASN A 839 -11.97 -10.76 -31.67
C ASN A 839 -11.45 -9.75 -32.69
N PHE A 840 -10.83 -8.67 -32.21
CA PHE A 840 -10.31 -7.60 -33.05
C PHE A 840 -8.80 -7.46 -32.84
N LYS A 841 -8.02 -7.55 -33.93
CA LYS A 841 -6.59 -7.20 -33.90
C LYS A 841 -6.46 -5.68 -33.80
N LEU A 842 -6.10 -5.21 -32.60
CA LEU A 842 -5.96 -3.81 -32.22
C LEU A 842 -4.61 -3.22 -32.63
N VAL A 843 -3.52 -3.99 -32.47
CA VAL A 843 -2.18 -3.62 -32.91
C VAL A 843 -1.67 -4.68 -33.87
N ASP A 844 -1.11 -4.24 -35.00
CA ASP A 844 -0.51 -5.13 -36.00
C ASP A 844 1.01 -5.16 -35.86
N GLY A 845 1.52 -6.27 -35.34
CA GLY A 845 2.94 -6.52 -35.14
C GLY A 845 3.70 -6.66 -36.47
N ALA A 846 3.07 -7.23 -37.50
CA ALA A 846 3.65 -7.37 -38.83
C ALA A 846 3.86 -6.01 -39.53
N CYS A 847 3.12 -4.97 -39.10
CA CYS A 847 3.26 -3.59 -39.56
C CYS A 847 4.03 -2.71 -38.57
N GLY A 848 5.01 -3.26 -37.85
CA GLY A 848 5.88 -2.51 -36.94
C GLY A 848 5.18 -2.03 -35.66
N GLY A 849 4.15 -2.76 -35.19
CA GLY A 849 3.40 -2.42 -33.99
C GLY A 849 2.41 -1.27 -34.18
N GLN A 850 1.85 -1.13 -35.39
CA GLN A 850 0.92 -0.04 -35.69
C GLN A 850 -0.44 -0.28 -35.01
N LEU A 851 -0.90 0.70 -34.22
CA LEU A 851 -2.25 0.74 -33.68
C LEU A 851 -3.26 0.98 -34.81
N ARG A 852 -4.25 0.09 -34.94
CA ARG A 852 -5.35 0.18 -35.93
C ARG A 852 -6.45 1.13 -35.47
N ASP A 853 -6.05 2.39 -35.24
CA ASP A 853 -6.86 3.43 -34.61
C ASP A 853 -8.15 3.72 -35.38
N ALA A 854 -8.04 3.90 -36.70
CA ALA A 854 -9.17 4.23 -37.55
C ALA A 854 -10.19 3.08 -37.60
N GLU A 855 -9.73 1.83 -37.69
CA GLU A 855 -10.59 0.66 -37.72
C GLU A 855 -11.24 0.37 -36.36
N ALA A 856 -10.52 0.56 -35.26
CA ALA A 856 -11.08 0.43 -33.92
C ALA A 856 -12.18 1.48 -33.68
N ARG A 857 -11.99 2.73 -34.13
CA ARG A 857 -13.01 3.78 -34.06
C ARG A 857 -14.22 3.46 -34.94
N ALA A 858 -14.00 2.94 -36.15
CA ALA A 858 -15.08 2.51 -37.03
C ALA A 858 -15.90 1.38 -36.40
N LEU A 859 -15.25 0.43 -35.71
CA LEU A 859 -15.91 -0.63 -34.95
C LEU A 859 -16.80 -0.05 -33.84
N LEU A 860 -16.28 0.88 -33.04
CA LEU A 860 -17.02 1.54 -31.95
C LEU A 860 -18.21 2.37 -32.43
N ALA A 861 -18.11 2.95 -33.63
CA ALA A 861 -19.17 3.75 -34.26
C ALA A 861 -20.16 2.92 -35.09
N GLY A 862 -19.82 1.69 -35.46
CA GLY A 862 -20.56 0.87 -36.41
C GLY A 862 -21.67 0.00 -35.81
N ALA A 863 -21.74 -0.13 -34.48
CA ALA A 863 -22.79 -0.90 -33.81
C ALA A 863 -24.16 -0.20 -33.86
N ARG A 864 -25.24 -0.96 -33.68
CA ARG A 864 -26.62 -0.43 -33.62
C ARG A 864 -26.78 0.64 -32.53
N TYR A 865 -26.12 0.45 -31.39
CA TYR A 865 -26.02 1.42 -30.31
C TYR A 865 -24.53 1.76 -30.08
N PRO A 866 -23.98 2.72 -30.83
CA PRO A 866 -22.55 2.99 -30.86
C PRO A 866 -22.05 3.63 -29.56
N ALA A 867 -20.74 3.53 -29.32
CA ALA A 867 -20.08 4.17 -28.18
C ALA A 867 -20.26 5.69 -28.24
N ARG A 868 -20.66 6.31 -27.11
CA ARG A 868 -20.93 7.75 -27.03
C ARG A 868 -19.65 8.59 -27.02
N ASN A 869 -18.56 8.03 -26.49
CA ASN A 869 -17.26 8.70 -26.42
C ASN A 869 -16.10 7.81 -26.89
N PRO A 870 -15.99 7.53 -28.21
CA PRO A 870 -14.94 6.68 -28.76
C PRO A 870 -13.51 7.19 -28.47
N ASP A 871 -13.33 8.49 -28.25
CA ASP A 871 -12.03 9.06 -27.87
C ASP A 871 -11.56 8.58 -26.50
N GLN A 872 -12.48 8.53 -25.54
CA GLN A 872 -12.21 7.98 -24.21
C GLN A 872 -11.97 6.47 -24.29
N ASN A 873 -12.77 5.73 -25.06
CA ASN A 873 -12.53 4.28 -25.27
C ASN A 873 -11.13 4.04 -25.82
N MET A 874 -10.71 4.77 -26.84
CA MET A 874 -9.38 4.63 -27.44
C MET A 874 -8.27 5.07 -26.48
N ALA A 875 -8.50 6.01 -25.57
CA ALA A 875 -7.51 6.37 -24.54
C ALA A 875 -7.29 5.21 -23.56
N ASP A 876 -8.37 4.60 -23.06
CA ASP A 876 -8.30 3.45 -22.15
C ASP A 876 -7.72 2.20 -22.85
N LEU A 877 -8.05 1.95 -24.12
CA LEU A 877 -7.45 0.86 -24.90
C LEU A 877 -5.93 1.03 -25.06
N ARG A 878 -5.44 2.25 -25.31
CA ARG A 878 -3.99 2.53 -25.34
C ARG A 878 -3.34 2.31 -23.98
N ALA A 879 -4.03 2.66 -22.90
CA ALA A 879 -3.57 2.39 -21.54
C ALA A 879 -3.42 0.88 -21.27
N GLN A 880 -4.38 0.07 -21.72
CA GLN A 880 -4.33 -1.41 -21.64
C GLN A 880 -3.20 -2.00 -22.49
N VAL A 881 -2.98 -1.51 -23.71
CA VAL A 881 -1.83 -1.92 -24.54
C VAL A 881 -0.51 -1.63 -23.83
N ALA A 882 -0.36 -0.44 -23.23
CA ALA A 882 0.84 -0.08 -22.48
C ALA A 882 1.04 -0.94 -21.22
N ALA A 883 -0.04 -1.32 -20.54
CA ALA A 883 -0.01 -2.24 -19.41
C ALA A 883 0.45 -3.64 -19.83
N ASN A 884 -0.09 -4.19 -20.92
CA ASN A 884 0.33 -5.47 -21.45
C ASN A 884 1.80 -5.46 -21.88
N GLN A 885 2.24 -4.41 -22.56
CA GLN A 885 3.64 -4.27 -22.98
C GLN A 885 4.61 -4.33 -21.79
N LYS A 886 4.24 -3.71 -20.65
CA LYS A 886 5.01 -3.83 -19.41
C LYS A 886 5.09 -5.28 -18.91
N GLY A 887 4.00 -6.04 -19.00
CA GLY A 887 3.99 -7.48 -18.69
C GLY A 887 4.92 -8.30 -19.60
N VAL A 888 4.91 -8.01 -20.91
CA VAL A 888 5.81 -8.64 -21.90
C VAL A 888 7.28 -8.39 -21.53
N GLU A 889 7.63 -7.15 -21.21
CA GLU A 889 9.00 -6.77 -20.84
C GLU A 889 9.49 -7.50 -19.59
N GLU A 890 8.69 -7.54 -18.52
CA GLU A 890 9.10 -8.19 -17.27
C GLU A 890 9.14 -9.72 -17.38
N LEU A 891 8.24 -10.35 -18.14
CA LEU A 891 8.32 -11.80 -18.40
C LEU A 891 9.58 -12.16 -19.18
N ARG A 892 9.96 -11.35 -20.19
CA ARG A 892 11.21 -11.56 -20.94
C ARG A 892 12.45 -11.41 -20.06
N LYS A 893 12.47 -10.41 -19.18
CA LYS A 893 13.55 -10.27 -18.18
C LYS A 893 13.63 -11.50 -17.27
N MET A 894 12.49 -12.02 -16.81
CA MET A 894 12.45 -13.22 -15.98
C MET A 894 12.99 -14.45 -16.73
N VAL A 895 12.59 -14.66 -17.99
CA VAL A 895 13.12 -15.75 -18.82
C VAL A 895 14.63 -15.60 -19.06
N ALA A 896 15.10 -14.39 -19.34
CA ALA A 896 16.53 -14.12 -19.53
C ALA A 896 17.35 -14.41 -18.26
N HIS A 897 16.76 -14.20 -17.08
CA HIS A 897 17.43 -14.40 -15.80
C HIS A 897 17.40 -15.86 -15.31
N PHE A 898 16.24 -16.52 -15.33
CA PHE A 898 16.06 -17.85 -14.74
C PHE A 898 16.07 -18.99 -15.77
N GLY A 899 15.95 -18.68 -17.07
CA GLY A 899 15.76 -19.67 -18.13
C GLY A 899 14.31 -20.10 -18.30
N LEU A 900 13.90 -20.35 -19.54
CA LEU A 900 12.51 -20.67 -19.90
C LEU A 900 11.98 -21.94 -19.20
N ASP A 901 12.79 -23.00 -19.15
CA ASP A 901 12.39 -24.30 -18.57
C ASP A 901 12.07 -24.18 -17.08
N VAL A 902 12.85 -23.35 -16.36
CA VAL A 902 12.62 -23.06 -14.94
C VAL A 902 11.33 -22.26 -14.77
N VAL A 903 11.16 -21.18 -15.52
CA VAL A 903 9.94 -20.35 -15.44
C VAL A 903 8.69 -21.19 -15.71
N ARG A 904 8.68 -22.02 -16.76
CA ARG A 904 7.57 -22.93 -17.08
C ARG A 904 7.29 -23.94 -15.97
N ALA A 905 8.34 -24.56 -15.40
CA ALA A 905 8.16 -25.50 -14.30
C ALA A 905 7.54 -24.84 -13.06
N TYR A 906 7.99 -23.64 -12.70
CA TYR A 906 7.46 -22.93 -11.54
C TYR A 906 6.05 -22.36 -11.75
N MET A 907 5.65 -22.02 -12.99
CA MET A 907 4.24 -21.75 -13.30
C MET A 907 3.35 -22.97 -12.96
N GLY A 908 3.81 -24.18 -13.30
CA GLY A 908 3.13 -25.43 -12.94
C GLY A 908 3.09 -25.64 -11.42
N HIS A 909 4.23 -25.50 -10.73
CA HIS A 909 4.29 -25.69 -9.27
C HIS A 909 3.39 -24.72 -8.50
N VAL A 910 3.25 -23.47 -8.97
CA VAL A 910 2.35 -22.47 -8.37
C VAL A 910 0.88 -22.87 -8.53
N GLN A 911 0.49 -23.46 -9.66
CA GLN A 911 -0.86 -24.00 -9.85
C GLN A 911 -1.11 -25.24 -8.97
N ASP A 912 -0.14 -26.15 -8.89
CA ASP A 912 -0.29 -27.38 -8.11
C ASP A 912 -0.38 -27.10 -6.59
N ASN A 913 0.34 -26.09 -6.10
CA ASN A 913 0.22 -25.63 -4.72
C ASN A 913 -1.19 -25.06 -4.41
N ALA A 914 -1.74 -24.27 -5.34
CA ALA A 914 -3.09 -23.72 -5.20
C ALA A 914 -4.16 -24.83 -5.23
N GLU A 915 -4.00 -25.84 -6.09
CA GLU A 915 -4.85 -27.04 -6.10
C GLU A 915 -4.83 -27.74 -4.73
N GLU A 916 -3.65 -28.03 -4.20
CA GLU A 916 -3.51 -28.75 -2.92
C GLU A 916 -4.08 -27.95 -1.74
N ALA A 917 -3.95 -26.62 -1.75
CA ALA A 917 -4.57 -25.76 -0.75
C ALA A 917 -6.11 -25.85 -0.76
N VAL A 918 -6.75 -25.85 -1.93
CA VAL A 918 -8.20 -26.05 -2.05
C VAL A 918 -8.61 -27.46 -1.61
N ARG A 919 -7.86 -28.50 -2.02
CA ARG A 919 -8.11 -29.90 -1.61
C ARG A 919 -8.10 -30.09 -0.09
N ARG A 920 -7.24 -29.36 0.64
CA ARG A 920 -7.18 -29.40 2.11
C ARG A 920 -8.49 -28.92 2.73
N VAL A 921 -9.03 -27.82 2.22
CA VAL A 921 -10.27 -27.23 2.76
C VAL A 921 -11.50 -28.07 2.39
N ILE A 922 -11.56 -28.64 1.18
CA ILE A 922 -12.65 -29.52 0.75
C ILE A 922 -12.90 -30.66 1.74
N SER A 923 -11.85 -31.18 2.36
CA SER A 923 -11.94 -32.32 3.29
C SER A 923 -12.74 -32.00 4.57
N ALA A 924 -12.90 -30.72 4.90
CA ALA A 924 -13.69 -30.25 6.04
C ALA A 924 -15.12 -29.83 5.67
N LEU A 925 -15.45 -29.76 4.37
CA LEU A 925 -16.76 -29.38 3.88
C LEU A 925 -17.75 -30.54 4.03
N ARG A 926 -19.04 -30.20 4.04
CA ARG A 926 -20.15 -31.15 4.06
C ARG A 926 -21.03 -30.92 2.85
N ASP A 927 -21.80 -31.94 2.50
CA ASP A 927 -22.84 -31.81 1.50
C ASP A 927 -23.87 -30.76 1.93
N GLY A 928 -24.37 -30.01 0.97
CA GLY A 928 -25.37 -29.01 1.22
C GLY A 928 -26.02 -28.52 -0.06
N SER A 929 -27.18 -27.87 0.08
CA SER A 929 -27.88 -27.28 -1.05
C SER A 929 -28.59 -26.01 -0.63
N TYR A 930 -28.80 -25.11 -1.58
CA TYR A 930 -29.48 -23.86 -1.33
C TYR A 930 -30.29 -23.41 -2.55
N GLU A 931 -31.39 -22.73 -2.26
CA GLU A 931 -32.24 -22.09 -3.25
C GLU A 931 -32.30 -20.59 -2.94
N LEU A 932 -31.78 -19.77 -3.85
CA LEU A 932 -31.80 -18.32 -3.74
C LEU A 932 -32.76 -17.72 -4.77
N LYS A 933 -33.68 -16.88 -4.30
CA LYS A 933 -34.64 -16.13 -5.15
C LYS A 933 -34.11 -14.73 -5.43
N LEU A 934 -34.21 -14.29 -6.68
CA LEU A 934 -33.87 -12.94 -7.14
C LEU A 934 -35.15 -12.10 -7.27
N ASP A 935 -35.02 -10.78 -7.17
CA ASP A 935 -36.16 -9.85 -7.25
C ASP A 935 -36.92 -9.87 -8.60
N ASN A 936 -36.29 -10.37 -9.67
CA ASN A 936 -36.94 -10.56 -10.97
C ASN A 936 -37.73 -11.88 -11.07
N GLY A 937 -37.80 -12.66 -9.98
CA GLY A 937 -38.50 -13.95 -9.91
C GLY A 937 -37.66 -15.16 -10.31
N ALA A 938 -36.42 -14.97 -10.76
CA ALA A 938 -35.52 -16.08 -11.06
C ALA A 938 -35.03 -16.78 -9.79
N VAL A 939 -34.61 -18.03 -9.94
CA VAL A 939 -34.16 -18.89 -8.84
C VAL A 939 -32.84 -19.56 -9.20
N ILE A 940 -31.82 -19.32 -8.38
CA ILE A 940 -30.54 -20.04 -8.45
C ILE A 940 -30.62 -21.21 -7.48
N LYS A 941 -30.39 -22.42 -7.99
CA LYS A 941 -30.28 -23.65 -7.18
C LYS A 941 -28.87 -24.17 -7.30
N VAL A 942 -28.26 -24.50 -6.16
CA VAL A 942 -26.95 -25.11 -6.13
C VAL A 942 -26.92 -26.23 -5.09
N ALA A 943 -26.32 -27.36 -5.46
CA ALA A 943 -25.96 -28.42 -4.55
C ALA A 943 -24.44 -28.63 -4.59
N VAL A 944 -23.82 -28.70 -3.42
CA VAL A 944 -22.40 -29.04 -3.24
C VAL A 944 -22.33 -30.44 -2.67
N ARG A 945 -21.65 -31.36 -3.38
CA ARG A 945 -21.42 -32.75 -2.95
C ARG A 945 -19.93 -32.99 -2.79
N VAL A 946 -19.51 -33.42 -1.61
CA VAL A 946 -18.09 -33.53 -1.25
C VAL A 946 -17.64 -34.99 -1.34
N ASN A 947 -16.59 -35.24 -2.12
CA ASN A 947 -15.91 -36.53 -2.13
C ASN A 947 -14.65 -36.45 -1.26
N ALA A 948 -14.78 -36.87 0.01
CA ALA A 948 -13.68 -36.83 0.97
C ALA A 948 -12.46 -37.68 0.54
N THR A 949 -12.68 -38.83 -0.10
CA THR A 949 -11.60 -39.72 -0.55
C THR A 949 -10.77 -39.10 -1.69
N ALA A 950 -11.45 -38.51 -2.68
CA ALA A 950 -10.80 -37.84 -3.81
C ALA A 950 -10.38 -36.40 -3.49
N ARG A 951 -10.76 -35.88 -2.31
CA ARG A 951 -10.59 -34.48 -1.89
C ARG A 951 -11.06 -33.50 -2.97
N SER A 952 -12.24 -33.78 -3.54
CA SER A 952 -12.88 -33.02 -4.61
C SER A 952 -14.32 -32.67 -4.26
N ALA A 953 -14.88 -31.66 -4.93
CA ALA A 953 -16.26 -31.24 -4.76
C ALA A 953 -16.98 -31.14 -6.10
N GLU A 954 -18.21 -31.63 -6.15
CA GLU A 954 -19.14 -31.40 -7.25
C GLU A 954 -20.06 -30.23 -6.90
N ILE A 955 -20.18 -29.27 -7.81
CA ILE A 955 -21.02 -28.08 -7.68
C ILE A 955 -22.05 -28.11 -8.81
N ASP A 956 -23.27 -28.46 -8.45
CA ASP A 956 -24.36 -28.76 -9.37
C ASP A 956 -25.40 -27.63 -9.35
N PHE A 957 -25.49 -26.88 -10.45
CA PHE A 957 -26.48 -25.82 -10.64
C PHE A 957 -27.79 -26.29 -11.30
N SER A 958 -27.99 -27.60 -11.42
CA SER A 958 -29.22 -28.17 -12.00
C SER A 958 -30.47 -27.71 -11.25
N GLY A 959 -31.50 -27.32 -12.01
CA GLY A 959 -32.74 -26.76 -11.46
C GLY A 959 -32.73 -25.24 -11.25
N THR A 960 -31.61 -24.56 -11.53
CA THR A 960 -31.59 -23.11 -11.73
C THR A 960 -32.50 -22.71 -12.89
N SER A 961 -33.12 -21.52 -12.82
CA SER A 961 -34.02 -21.00 -13.86
C SER A 961 -33.41 -21.06 -15.27
N GLY A 962 -34.28 -21.29 -16.25
CA GLY A 962 -33.94 -21.19 -17.67
C GLY A 962 -33.47 -19.78 -18.06
N GLN A 963 -32.90 -19.63 -19.25
CA GLN A 963 -32.57 -18.33 -19.84
C GLN A 963 -33.76 -17.37 -19.74
N LEU A 964 -33.49 -16.15 -19.28
CA LEU A 964 -34.48 -15.11 -19.02
C LEU A 964 -34.63 -14.21 -20.25
N ASP A 965 -35.78 -13.54 -20.36
CA ASP A 965 -36.08 -12.53 -21.38
C ASP A 965 -35.60 -11.10 -20.99
N ASN A 966 -34.74 -11.01 -19.98
CA ASN A 966 -34.14 -9.79 -19.44
C ASN A 966 -32.62 -9.95 -19.26
N ASN A 967 -31.95 -8.96 -18.68
CA ASN A 967 -30.49 -8.90 -18.61
C ASN A 967 -29.83 -9.55 -17.39
N PHE A 968 -30.57 -10.28 -16.55
CA PHE A 968 -30.03 -11.02 -15.40
C PHE A 968 -29.40 -12.37 -15.77
N ASN A 969 -29.30 -12.69 -17.07
CA ASN A 969 -28.52 -13.84 -17.51
C ASN A 969 -27.03 -13.58 -17.25
N ALA A 970 -26.30 -14.58 -16.74
CA ALA A 970 -24.87 -14.54 -16.51
C ALA A 970 -24.18 -15.57 -17.41
N PRO A 971 -23.11 -15.20 -18.15
CA PRO A 971 -22.28 -16.17 -18.87
C PRO A 971 -21.70 -17.22 -17.93
N SER A 972 -21.43 -18.42 -18.44
CA SER A 972 -20.85 -19.52 -17.65
C SER A 972 -19.52 -19.13 -17.00
N ALA A 973 -18.71 -18.30 -17.68
CA ALA A 973 -17.46 -17.75 -17.15
C ALA A 973 -17.65 -16.94 -15.85
N VAL A 974 -18.78 -16.21 -15.71
CA VAL A 974 -19.12 -15.47 -14.48
C VAL A 974 -19.46 -16.43 -13.34
N CYS A 975 -20.23 -17.48 -13.63
CA CYS A 975 -20.55 -18.52 -12.66
C CYS A 975 -19.29 -19.25 -12.16
N MET A 976 -18.38 -19.59 -13.07
CA MET A 976 -17.08 -20.18 -12.73
C MET A 976 -16.23 -19.25 -11.85
N ALA A 977 -16.23 -17.95 -12.12
CA ALA A 977 -15.54 -16.97 -11.28
C ALA A 977 -16.13 -16.89 -9.86
N ALA A 978 -17.45 -16.98 -9.71
CA ALA A 978 -18.10 -17.02 -8.40
C ALA A 978 -17.73 -18.28 -7.61
N VAL A 979 -17.69 -19.46 -8.27
CA VAL A 979 -17.22 -20.71 -7.65
C VAL A 979 -15.76 -20.58 -7.20
N LEU A 980 -14.88 -20.12 -8.09
CA LEU A 980 -13.47 -19.89 -7.79
C LEU A 980 -13.29 -18.97 -6.58
N TYR A 981 -14.02 -17.84 -6.56
CA TYR A 981 -13.98 -16.87 -5.48
C TYR A 981 -14.39 -17.50 -4.15
N VAL A 982 -15.55 -18.17 -4.09
CA VAL A 982 -16.05 -18.77 -2.85
C VAL A 982 -15.04 -19.78 -2.30
N PHE A 983 -14.57 -20.72 -3.12
CA PHE A 983 -13.62 -21.73 -2.64
C PHE A 983 -12.29 -21.12 -2.20
N ARG A 984 -11.82 -20.04 -2.85
CA ARG A 984 -10.63 -19.30 -2.40
C ARG A 984 -10.85 -18.66 -1.01
N THR A 985 -12.04 -18.13 -0.72
CA THR A 985 -12.33 -17.52 0.60
C THR A 985 -12.36 -18.52 1.75
N LEU A 986 -12.50 -19.81 1.45
CA LEU A 986 -12.47 -20.87 2.47
C LEU A 986 -11.03 -21.27 2.83
N VAL A 987 -10.05 -20.91 1.99
CA VAL A 987 -8.62 -21.15 2.26
C VAL A 987 -8.08 -20.04 3.16
N ASN A 988 -7.84 -20.38 4.43
CA ASN A 988 -7.24 -19.49 5.42
C ASN A 988 -5.69 -19.45 5.31
N ASP A 989 -5.20 -19.21 4.10
CA ASP A 989 -3.79 -19.12 3.75
C ASP A 989 -3.59 -18.10 2.62
N ASP A 990 -2.39 -17.54 2.52
CA ASP A 990 -2.07 -16.54 1.50
C ASP A 990 -1.58 -17.19 0.21
N ILE A 991 -2.48 -17.89 -0.48
CA ILE A 991 -2.22 -18.48 -1.80
C ILE A 991 -2.62 -17.53 -2.93
N PRO A 992 -1.85 -17.48 -4.05
CA PRO A 992 -2.26 -16.74 -5.23
C PRO A 992 -3.55 -17.33 -5.81
N LEU A 993 -4.39 -16.49 -6.43
CA LEU A 993 -5.53 -16.99 -7.17
C LEU A 993 -5.11 -17.36 -8.59
N ASN A 994 -5.19 -18.64 -8.93
CA ASN A 994 -4.83 -19.14 -10.25
C ASN A 994 -5.75 -20.31 -10.67
N ALA A 995 -5.53 -20.84 -11.87
CA ALA A 995 -6.36 -21.92 -12.42
C ALA A 995 -6.30 -23.24 -11.61
N GLY A 996 -5.25 -23.44 -10.80
CA GLY A 996 -5.08 -24.60 -9.92
C GLY A 996 -6.23 -24.77 -8.91
N CYS A 997 -6.79 -23.65 -8.42
CA CYS A 997 -7.93 -23.66 -7.49
C CYS A 997 -9.19 -24.34 -8.05
N LEU A 998 -9.34 -24.42 -9.38
CA LEU A 998 -10.49 -25.06 -10.03
C LEU A 998 -10.29 -26.56 -10.30
N LYS A 999 -9.03 -27.04 -10.35
CA LYS A 999 -8.73 -28.45 -10.65
C LYS A 999 -9.47 -29.48 -9.78
N PRO A 1000 -9.69 -29.26 -8.45
CA PRO A 1000 -10.42 -30.23 -7.62
C PRO A 1000 -11.95 -30.05 -7.65
N LEU A 1001 -12.48 -29.15 -8.47
CA LEU A 1001 -13.90 -28.79 -8.52
C LEU A 1001 -14.54 -29.25 -9.84
N HIS A 1002 -15.63 -30.00 -9.74
CA HIS A 1002 -16.45 -30.36 -10.90
C HIS A 1002 -17.71 -29.48 -10.91
N VAL A 1003 -17.77 -28.50 -11.80
CA VAL A 1003 -18.88 -27.54 -11.88
C VAL A 1003 -19.81 -27.91 -13.03
N MET A 1004 -21.09 -28.10 -12.73
CA MET A 1004 -22.13 -28.40 -13.72
C MET A 1004 -23.07 -27.20 -13.86
N ILE A 1005 -23.06 -26.58 -15.04
CA ILE A 1005 -23.93 -25.44 -15.38
C ILE A 1005 -24.84 -25.86 -16.54
N PRO A 1006 -26.17 -26.00 -16.35
CA PRO A 1006 -27.06 -26.47 -17.40
C PRO A 1006 -27.06 -25.52 -18.63
N PRO A 1007 -26.81 -26.03 -19.85
CA PRO A 1007 -26.93 -25.23 -21.08
C PRO A 1007 -28.34 -24.63 -21.25
N GLY A 1008 -28.42 -23.38 -21.68
CA GLY A 1008 -29.69 -22.65 -21.83
C GLY A 1008 -30.35 -22.25 -20.50
N SER A 1009 -29.64 -22.38 -19.37
CA SER A 1009 -30.05 -21.75 -18.11
C SER A 1009 -29.67 -20.27 -18.07
N MET A 1010 -30.17 -19.53 -17.09
CA MET A 1010 -29.73 -18.14 -16.87
C MET A 1010 -28.24 -18.02 -16.52
N LEU A 1011 -27.55 -19.12 -16.20
CA LEU A 1011 -26.10 -19.15 -15.89
C LEU A 1011 -25.25 -19.67 -17.06
N ASN A 1012 -25.89 -20.06 -18.17
CA ASN A 1012 -25.25 -20.45 -19.42
C ASN A 1012 -26.19 -20.13 -20.59
N PRO A 1013 -26.48 -18.83 -20.82
CA PRO A 1013 -27.42 -18.40 -21.84
C PRO A 1013 -26.84 -18.59 -23.25
N HIS A 1014 -27.72 -18.66 -24.24
CA HIS A 1014 -27.37 -18.62 -25.64
C HIS A 1014 -27.51 -17.21 -26.23
N TYR A 1015 -26.67 -16.88 -27.20
CA TYR A 1015 -26.81 -15.68 -28.02
C TYR A 1015 -28.23 -15.62 -28.64
N PRO A 1016 -28.92 -14.47 -28.66
CA PRO A 1016 -28.44 -13.11 -28.34
C PRO A 1016 -28.88 -12.58 -26.96
N ALA A 1017 -29.01 -13.41 -25.93
CA ALA A 1017 -29.48 -12.93 -24.61
C ALA A 1017 -28.67 -11.73 -24.08
N SER A 1018 -29.36 -10.78 -23.45
CA SER A 1018 -28.75 -9.70 -22.66
C SER A 1018 -28.12 -10.26 -21.38
N VAL A 1019 -26.95 -9.75 -20.98
CA VAL A 1019 -26.17 -10.30 -19.84
C VAL A 1019 -25.58 -9.27 -18.88
N VAL A 1020 -25.83 -7.98 -19.07
CA VAL A 1020 -25.12 -6.95 -18.30
C VAL A 1020 -25.30 -7.08 -16.78
N SER A 1021 -26.52 -7.39 -16.31
CA SER A 1021 -26.79 -7.65 -14.88
C SER A 1021 -26.21 -8.99 -14.41
N GLY A 1022 -25.86 -9.89 -15.32
CA GLY A 1022 -25.20 -11.15 -15.01
C GLY A 1022 -23.89 -10.96 -14.25
N ASN A 1023 -23.06 -10.05 -14.73
CA ASN A 1023 -21.76 -9.73 -14.14
C ASN A 1023 -21.89 -9.04 -12.79
N VAL A 1024 -22.87 -8.14 -12.63
CA VAL A 1024 -22.92 -7.19 -11.51
C VAL A 1024 -24.00 -7.47 -10.46
N GLU A 1025 -25.03 -8.26 -10.79
CA GLU A 1025 -26.10 -8.65 -9.85
C GLU A 1025 -26.12 -10.17 -9.64
N THR A 1026 -26.28 -10.93 -10.73
CA THR A 1026 -26.43 -12.39 -10.65
C THR A 1026 -25.19 -13.06 -10.08
N SER A 1027 -23.98 -12.59 -10.40
CA SER A 1027 -22.71 -13.11 -9.85
C SER A 1027 -22.65 -13.06 -8.31
N THR A 1028 -23.15 -11.98 -7.72
CA THR A 1028 -23.25 -11.79 -6.26
C THR A 1028 -24.29 -12.75 -5.66
N CYS A 1029 -25.38 -12.99 -6.38
CA CYS A 1029 -26.41 -13.96 -5.99
C CYS A 1029 -25.87 -15.41 -6.05
N ILE A 1030 -25.11 -15.80 -7.07
CA ILE A 1030 -24.45 -17.12 -7.15
C ILE A 1030 -23.54 -17.32 -5.93
N THR A 1031 -22.76 -16.30 -5.59
CA THR A 1031 -21.86 -16.32 -4.43
C THR A 1031 -22.63 -16.54 -3.12
N ASN A 1032 -23.72 -15.80 -2.90
CA ASN A 1032 -24.57 -15.99 -1.73
C ASN A 1032 -25.24 -17.37 -1.72
N ALA A 1033 -25.69 -17.90 -2.85
CA ALA A 1033 -26.26 -19.24 -2.93
C ALA A 1033 -25.24 -20.33 -2.55
N LEU A 1034 -23.99 -20.19 -3.00
CA LEU A 1034 -22.88 -21.08 -2.62
C LEU A 1034 -22.58 -21.01 -1.12
N TYR A 1035 -22.48 -19.82 -0.53
CA TYR A 1035 -22.32 -19.69 0.93
C TYR A 1035 -23.50 -20.26 1.71
N GLY A 1036 -24.72 -20.09 1.17
CA GLY A 1036 -25.93 -20.71 1.70
C GLY A 1036 -25.84 -22.23 1.73
N ALA A 1037 -25.38 -22.84 0.63
CA ALA A 1037 -25.24 -24.30 0.52
C ALA A 1037 -24.13 -24.84 1.42
N LEU A 1038 -23.03 -24.10 1.58
CA LEU A 1038 -21.93 -24.46 2.47
C LEU A 1038 -22.25 -24.22 3.95
N GLY A 1039 -23.25 -23.38 4.26
CA GLY A 1039 -23.67 -23.08 5.63
C GLY A 1039 -22.66 -22.27 6.46
N VAL A 1040 -21.76 -21.53 5.80
CA VAL A 1040 -20.58 -20.95 6.46
C VAL A 1040 -20.72 -19.49 6.92
N GLN A 1041 -21.66 -18.74 6.33
CA GLN A 1041 -21.96 -17.34 6.70
C GLN A 1041 -23.34 -16.92 6.20
N GLY A 1042 -23.89 -15.84 6.77
CA GLY A 1042 -25.06 -15.14 6.25
C GLY A 1042 -24.76 -14.46 4.90
N ALA A 1043 -25.81 -14.09 4.18
CA ALA A 1043 -25.64 -13.37 2.92
C ALA A 1043 -25.10 -11.97 3.15
N SER A 1044 -24.10 -11.57 2.36
CA SER A 1044 -23.83 -10.15 2.12
C SER A 1044 -24.93 -9.55 1.24
N GLN A 1045 -24.94 -8.23 1.03
CA GLN A 1045 -25.79 -7.63 0.00
C GLN A 1045 -25.63 -8.40 -1.32
N GLY A 1046 -26.75 -8.87 -1.89
CA GLY A 1046 -26.82 -9.68 -3.10
C GLY A 1046 -26.76 -8.85 -4.39
N THR A 1047 -26.20 -7.64 -4.31
CA THR A 1047 -26.26 -6.60 -5.34
C THR A 1047 -25.02 -5.72 -5.26
N MET A 1048 -24.59 -5.17 -6.40
CA MET A 1048 -23.56 -4.12 -6.44
C MET A 1048 -24.17 -2.71 -6.53
N ASN A 1049 -25.51 -2.60 -6.53
CA ASN A 1049 -26.26 -1.35 -6.63
C ASN A 1049 -25.73 -0.46 -7.78
N ASN A 1050 -25.77 -1.01 -8.99
CA ASN A 1050 -25.15 -0.42 -10.17
C ASN A 1050 -25.89 0.84 -10.61
N PHE A 1051 -25.36 1.99 -10.23
CA PHE A 1051 -25.91 3.28 -10.53
C PHE A 1051 -25.20 3.90 -11.73
N THR A 1052 -25.94 4.17 -12.79
CA THR A 1052 -25.45 4.88 -13.96
C THR A 1052 -26.22 6.16 -14.18
N PHE A 1053 -25.53 7.15 -14.73
CA PHE A 1053 -26.20 8.32 -15.26
C PHE A 1053 -25.41 8.95 -16.38
N GLY A 1054 -26.09 9.72 -17.22
CA GLY A 1054 -25.41 10.50 -18.24
C GLY A 1054 -26.34 11.14 -19.25
N ASN A 1055 -25.70 11.73 -20.25
CA ASN A 1055 -26.31 12.32 -21.43
C ASN A 1055 -25.34 12.18 -22.63
N ALA A 1056 -25.52 12.97 -23.68
CA ALA A 1056 -24.64 12.93 -24.86
C ALA A 1056 -23.18 13.29 -24.55
N LYS A 1057 -22.93 14.10 -23.51
CA LYS A 1057 -21.61 14.61 -23.14
C LYS A 1057 -20.97 13.82 -21.98
N TYR A 1058 -21.76 13.43 -20.99
CA TYR A 1058 -21.26 12.78 -19.78
C TYR A 1058 -21.79 11.35 -19.66
N GLN A 1059 -20.93 10.42 -19.25
CA GLN A 1059 -21.30 9.04 -18.95
C GLN A 1059 -20.62 8.64 -17.64
N TYR A 1060 -21.39 8.17 -16.67
CA TYR A 1060 -20.92 7.75 -15.37
C TYR A 1060 -21.52 6.41 -14.97
N TYR A 1061 -20.70 5.60 -14.33
CA TYR A 1061 -21.06 4.32 -13.73
C TYR A 1061 -20.42 4.22 -12.36
N GLU A 1062 -21.15 3.68 -11.39
CA GLU A 1062 -20.67 3.40 -10.03
C GLU A 1062 -21.39 2.19 -9.43
N THR A 1063 -20.63 1.28 -8.81
CA THR A 1063 -21.18 0.29 -7.87
C THR A 1063 -21.20 0.90 -6.47
N ILE A 1064 -22.27 0.70 -5.71
CA ILE A 1064 -22.44 1.24 -4.35
C ILE A 1064 -22.46 0.08 -3.35
N SER A 1065 -21.62 0.17 -2.33
CA SER A 1065 -21.49 -0.84 -1.27
C SER A 1065 -22.66 -0.87 -0.27
N GLY A 1066 -22.73 -1.95 0.50
CA GLY A 1066 -23.74 -2.20 1.53
C GLY A 1066 -23.20 -3.13 2.60
N GLY A 1067 -24.09 -3.83 3.31
CA GLY A 1067 -23.70 -4.67 4.45
C GLY A 1067 -23.10 -6.01 4.04
N SER A 1068 -21.99 -6.42 4.67
CA SER A 1068 -21.48 -7.79 4.55
C SER A 1068 -22.20 -8.77 5.47
N GLY A 1069 -22.25 -10.04 5.10
CA GLY A 1069 -22.81 -11.10 5.93
C GLY A 1069 -21.94 -11.40 7.15
N ALA A 1070 -22.57 -11.80 8.25
CA ALA A 1070 -21.89 -12.29 9.44
C ALA A 1070 -21.56 -13.79 9.34
N GLY A 1071 -20.57 -14.25 10.09
CA GLY A 1071 -20.19 -15.66 10.15
C GLY A 1071 -19.88 -16.13 11.56
N ASP A 1072 -19.48 -17.38 11.69
CA ASP A 1072 -19.12 -17.94 13.00
C ASP A 1072 -17.84 -17.26 13.53
N GLY A 1073 -18.00 -16.46 14.58
CA GLY A 1073 -16.91 -15.74 15.23
C GLY A 1073 -16.73 -14.28 14.80
N PHE A 1074 -17.55 -13.75 13.89
CA PHE A 1074 -17.39 -12.38 13.40
C PHE A 1074 -18.69 -11.71 12.90
N ASN A 1075 -18.82 -10.41 13.18
CA ASN A 1075 -19.88 -9.56 12.64
C ASN A 1075 -19.62 -9.21 11.16
N GLY A 1076 -20.69 -8.87 10.45
CA GLY A 1076 -20.58 -8.22 9.15
C GLY A 1076 -20.07 -6.78 9.27
N THR A 1077 -19.49 -6.29 8.18
CA THR A 1077 -18.93 -4.94 8.04
C THR A 1077 -19.89 -4.02 7.31
N ASP A 1078 -20.03 -2.81 7.83
CA ASP A 1078 -20.89 -1.76 7.28
C ASP A 1078 -20.31 -1.17 6.00
N VAL A 1079 -21.17 -0.94 4.99
CA VAL A 1079 -20.88 -0.17 3.77
C VAL A 1079 -19.52 -0.52 3.15
N VAL A 1080 -19.33 -1.79 2.80
CA VAL A 1080 -18.11 -2.29 2.16
C VAL A 1080 -18.43 -3.14 0.93
N GLN A 1081 -17.52 -3.16 -0.04
CA GLN A 1081 -17.65 -4.02 -1.19
C GLN A 1081 -17.49 -5.49 -0.81
N THR A 1082 -18.42 -6.32 -1.26
CA THR A 1082 -18.50 -7.75 -0.94
C THR A 1082 -18.51 -8.58 -2.20
N ASN A 1083 -18.18 -9.87 -2.06
CA ASN A 1083 -18.33 -10.86 -3.12
C ASN A 1083 -17.59 -10.45 -4.42
N MET A 1084 -18.34 -10.24 -5.50
CA MET A 1084 -17.81 -10.21 -6.88
C MET A 1084 -17.25 -8.85 -7.33
N THR A 1085 -17.25 -7.85 -6.46
CA THR A 1085 -16.63 -6.53 -6.72
C THR A 1085 -15.73 -6.10 -5.58
N ASN A 1086 -14.78 -5.22 -5.89
CA ASN A 1086 -14.03 -4.44 -4.91
C ASN A 1086 -13.73 -3.02 -5.42
N SER A 1087 -14.54 -2.51 -6.33
CA SER A 1087 -14.26 -1.22 -6.96
C SER A 1087 -14.38 -0.09 -5.94
N ARG A 1088 -13.50 0.90 -6.07
CA ARG A 1088 -13.57 2.11 -5.25
C ARG A 1088 -14.75 2.98 -5.67
N LEU A 1089 -15.25 3.79 -4.75
CA LEU A 1089 -16.15 4.90 -5.09
C LEU A 1089 -15.35 6.05 -5.69
N THR A 1090 -16.00 6.86 -6.54
CA THR A 1090 -15.39 8.10 -7.02
C THR A 1090 -15.36 9.10 -5.86
N ASP A 1091 -14.19 9.65 -5.54
CA ASP A 1091 -14.06 10.63 -4.46
C ASP A 1091 -15.09 11.76 -4.65
N PRO A 1092 -15.81 12.18 -3.58
CA PRO A 1092 -16.86 13.19 -3.67
C PRO A 1092 -16.46 14.45 -4.44
N GLU A 1093 -15.24 14.94 -4.29
CA GLU A 1093 -14.80 16.16 -4.96
C GLU A 1093 -14.53 15.93 -6.44
N ILE A 1094 -13.98 14.77 -6.78
CA ILE A 1094 -13.74 14.37 -8.18
C ILE A 1094 -15.07 14.19 -8.91
N LEU A 1095 -16.07 13.59 -8.25
CA LEU A 1095 -17.41 13.39 -8.81
C LEU A 1095 -18.04 14.73 -9.20
N GLU A 1096 -18.06 15.70 -8.29
CA GLU A 1096 -18.66 17.02 -8.55
C GLU A 1096 -17.84 17.89 -9.50
N PHE A 1097 -16.52 17.67 -9.55
CA PHE A 1097 -15.65 18.41 -10.47
C PHE A 1097 -15.78 17.92 -11.91
N ARG A 1098 -15.94 16.60 -12.12
CA ARG A 1098 -15.98 15.99 -13.45
C ARG A 1098 -17.39 15.91 -14.04
N PHE A 1099 -18.42 15.87 -13.20
CA PHE A 1099 -19.80 15.64 -13.64
C PHE A 1099 -20.74 16.73 -13.08
N PRO A 1100 -21.77 17.16 -13.85
CA PRO A 1100 -22.77 18.12 -13.37
C PRO A 1100 -23.77 17.50 -12.38
N VAL A 1101 -23.24 17.00 -11.27
CA VAL A 1101 -23.98 16.47 -10.13
C VAL A 1101 -23.39 17.01 -8.84
N ARG A 1102 -24.17 16.92 -7.76
CA ARG A 1102 -23.73 17.21 -6.39
C ARG A 1102 -24.04 16.02 -5.50
N LEU A 1103 -23.06 15.51 -4.78
CA LEU A 1103 -23.26 14.50 -3.74
C LEU A 1103 -23.76 15.22 -2.49
N GLU A 1104 -25.00 14.97 -2.11
CA GLU A 1104 -25.64 15.56 -0.93
C GLU A 1104 -25.23 14.83 0.34
N SER A 1105 -25.23 13.48 0.30
CA SER A 1105 -24.71 12.67 1.40
C SER A 1105 -24.30 11.26 0.96
N TYR A 1106 -23.39 10.64 1.72
CA TYR A 1106 -23.20 9.19 1.74
C TYR A 1106 -22.94 8.72 3.17
N GLU A 1107 -23.94 8.05 3.75
CA GLU A 1107 -24.00 7.78 5.20
C GLU A 1107 -24.32 6.31 5.48
N ILE A 1108 -23.92 5.80 6.63
CA ILE A 1108 -24.26 4.45 7.08
C ILE A 1108 -25.75 4.40 7.45
N ARG A 1109 -26.47 3.41 6.93
CA ARG A 1109 -27.88 3.14 7.25
C ARG A 1109 -27.94 2.26 8.49
N HIS A 1110 -27.82 2.86 9.67
CA HIS A 1110 -27.85 2.13 10.94
C HIS A 1110 -29.09 1.23 11.08
N ASP A 1111 -28.92 0.14 11.83
CA ASP A 1111 -29.95 -0.87 12.13
C ASP A 1111 -30.51 -1.59 10.89
N SER A 1112 -29.71 -1.67 9.82
CA SER A 1112 -30.08 -2.40 8.60
C SER A 1112 -29.46 -3.78 8.51
N GLY A 1113 -28.40 -4.07 9.28
CA GLY A 1113 -27.83 -5.41 9.40
C GLY A 1113 -28.77 -6.37 10.16
N GLY A 1114 -28.81 -7.64 9.74
CA GLY A 1114 -29.61 -8.67 10.38
C GLY A 1114 -29.07 -9.04 11.76
N SER A 1115 -29.96 -9.21 12.74
CA SER A 1115 -29.59 -9.60 14.10
C SER A 1115 -29.06 -11.04 14.18
N GLY A 1116 -28.21 -11.33 15.14
CA GLY A 1116 -27.74 -12.68 15.43
C GLY A 1116 -26.88 -12.71 16.69
N LEU A 1117 -26.24 -13.84 16.98
CA LEU A 1117 -25.10 -13.83 17.89
C LEU A 1117 -24.00 -12.90 17.35
N TRP A 1118 -23.84 -12.94 16.03
CA TRP A 1118 -23.06 -11.99 15.24
C TRP A 1118 -24.01 -11.25 14.30
N HIS A 1119 -23.98 -9.92 14.32
CA HIS A 1119 -24.87 -9.10 13.50
C HIS A 1119 -24.31 -8.91 12.08
N GLY A 1120 -25.18 -8.83 11.09
CA GLY A 1120 -24.79 -8.44 9.73
C GLY A 1120 -24.33 -6.97 9.68
N GLY A 1121 -23.59 -6.62 8.62
CA GLY A 1121 -23.18 -5.25 8.39
C GLY A 1121 -24.35 -4.38 7.94
N ASN A 1122 -24.29 -3.09 8.23
CA ASN A 1122 -25.25 -2.10 7.77
C ASN A 1122 -25.03 -1.72 6.30
N GLY A 1123 -26.12 -1.46 5.59
CA GLY A 1123 -26.11 -0.78 4.30
C GLY A 1123 -25.82 0.72 4.43
N GLY A 1124 -25.95 1.46 3.33
CA GLY A 1124 -25.68 2.90 3.24
C GLY A 1124 -26.80 3.66 2.52
N VAL A 1125 -26.80 4.98 2.67
CA VAL A 1125 -27.72 5.90 1.98
C VAL A 1125 -26.90 6.89 1.17
N ARG A 1126 -26.99 6.83 -0.16
CA ARG A 1126 -26.29 7.73 -1.08
C ARG A 1126 -27.28 8.63 -1.81
N LYS A 1127 -27.05 9.95 -1.80
CA LYS A 1127 -27.95 10.96 -2.38
C LYS A 1127 -27.21 11.83 -3.40
N VAL A 1128 -27.58 11.76 -4.67
CA VAL A 1128 -26.94 12.50 -5.77
C VAL A 1128 -27.95 13.44 -6.42
N ARG A 1129 -27.70 14.76 -6.32
CA ARG A 1129 -28.49 15.80 -6.98
C ARG A 1129 -27.96 16.07 -8.39
N PHE A 1130 -28.85 16.18 -9.36
CA PHE A 1130 -28.51 16.50 -10.74
C PHE A 1130 -28.54 18.02 -10.97
N LEU A 1131 -27.56 18.53 -11.72
CA LEU A 1131 -27.44 19.96 -12.05
C LEU A 1131 -27.76 20.25 -13.53
N GLU A 1132 -27.83 19.21 -14.36
CA GLU A 1132 -28.22 19.25 -15.76
C GLU A 1132 -29.20 18.10 -16.06
N PRO A 1133 -30.01 18.20 -17.14
CA PRO A 1133 -30.83 17.08 -17.59
C PRO A 1133 -29.97 15.86 -17.95
N MET A 1134 -30.34 14.71 -17.38
CA MET A 1134 -29.66 13.43 -17.60
C MET A 1134 -30.65 12.28 -17.49
N THR A 1135 -30.27 11.13 -18.04
CA THR A 1135 -30.95 9.86 -17.75
C THR A 1135 -30.16 9.14 -16.66
N ALA A 1136 -30.83 8.72 -15.59
CA ALA A 1136 -30.27 7.89 -14.54
C ALA A 1136 -30.88 6.49 -14.58
N ALA A 1137 -30.09 5.47 -14.27
CA ALA A 1137 -30.54 4.10 -14.19
C ALA A 1137 -29.91 3.37 -13.00
N ILE A 1138 -30.65 2.37 -12.50
CA ILE A 1138 -30.21 1.48 -11.43
C ILE A 1138 -30.48 0.04 -11.83
N LEU A 1139 -29.46 -0.79 -11.71
CA LEU A 1139 -29.54 -2.25 -11.72
C LEU A 1139 -29.24 -2.73 -10.31
N SER A 1140 -30.21 -3.41 -9.69
CA SER A 1140 -30.06 -3.82 -8.30
C SER A 1140 -30.95 -5.01 -7.90
N ASN A 1141 -30.65 -5.62 -6.75
CA ASN A 1141 -31.38 -6.76 -6.17
C ASN A 1141 -31.60 -6.56 -4.65
N ASN A 1142 -32.27 -7.47 -3.97
CA ASN A 1142 -32.65 -7.34 -2.54
C ASN A 1142 -33.48 -6.10 -2.18
N ARG A 1143 -34.37 -5.70 -3.08
CA ARG A 1143 -35.49 -4.75 -2.86
C ARG A 1143 -36.79 -5.51 -2.55
N ILE A 1144 -36.86 -6.81 -2.88
CA ILE A 1144 -38.00 -7.68 -2.59
C ILE A 1144 -37.58 -8.82 -1.66
N HIS A 1145 -36.45 -9.48 -1.93
CA HIS A 1145 -35.93 -10.59 -1.11
C HIS A 1145 -34.77 -10.15 -0.22
N ALA A 1146 -34.91 -10.29 1.10
CA ALA A 1146 -33.89 -9.88 2.06
C ALA A 1146 -32.63 -10.75 1.99
N PRO A 1147 -31.43 -10.20 2.22
CA PRO A 1147 -30.21 -10.99 2.43
C PRO A 1147 -30.38 -11.91 3.63
N PHE A 1148 -30.34 -13.22 3.41
CA PHE A 1148 -30.67 -14.22 4.42
C PHE A 1148 -29.64 -14.26 5.58
N GLY A 1149 -30.10 -14.53 6.79
CA GLY A 1149 -29.24 -14.91 7.91
C GLY A 1149 -28.91 -16.40 7.91
N MET A 1150 -27.94 -16.81 8.73
CA MET A 1150 -27.44 -18.19 8.78
C MET A 1150 -27.41 -18.71 10.23
N ALA A 1151 -27.58 -20.03 10.40
CA ALA A 1151 -27.50 -20.70 11.70
C ALA A 1151 -28.41 -20.09 12.80
N GLY A 1152 -29.57 -19.56 12.42
CA GLY A 1152 -30.52 -18.90 13.34
C GLY A 1152 -30.42 -17.37 13.41
N GLY A 1153 -29.51 -16.76 12.64
CA GLY A 1153 -29.46 -15.31 12.45
C GLY A 1153 -30.61 -14.80 11.57
N GLU A 1154 -31.00 -13.54 11.79
CA GLU A 1154 -32.07 -12.86 11.07
C GLU A 1154 -31.57 -12.28 9.73
N PRO A 1155 -32.46 -12.12 8.73
CA PRO A 1155 -32.13 -11.44 7.48
C PRO A 1155 -31.78 -9.97 7.67
N GLY A 1156 -30.94 -9.43 6.78
CA GLY A 1156 -30.70 -7.99 6.67
C GLY A 1156 -31.89 -7.23 6.08
N ALA A 1157 -31.92 -5.92 6.25
CA ALA A 1157 -32.96 -5.06 5.69
C ALA A 1157 -32.82 -4.93 4.16
N LEU A 1158 -33.97 -4.77 3.49
CA LEU A 1158 -34.05 -4.53 2.05
C LEU A 1158 -33.50 -3.16 1.65
N GLY A 1159 -32.93 -3.09 0.45
CA GLY A 1159 -32.57 -1.83 -0.20
C GLY A 1159 -33.78 -1.13 -0.83
N ARG A 1160 -33.63 0.15 -1.18
CA ARG A 1160 -34.67 0.99 -1.82
C ARG A 1160 -34.06 2.00 -2.79
N ASN A 1161 -34.77 2.28 -3.87
CA ASN A 1161 -34.36 3.26 -4.88
C ASN A 1161 -35.47 4.32 -5.03
N THR A 1162 -35.16 5.60 -4.83
CA THR A 1162 -36.17 6.67 -4.95
C THR A 1162 -35.62 7.91 -5.65
N VAL A 1163 -36.47 8.63 -6.37
CA VAL A 1163 -36.19 9.95 -6.91
C VAL A 1163 -36.97 10.99 -6.11
N GLN A 1164 -36.27 11.97 -5.55
CA GLN A 1164 -36.88 13.16 -4.98
C GLN A 1164 -36.88 14.24 -6.05
N ARG A 1165 -38.07 14.64 -6.49
CA ARG A 1165 -38.26 15.64 -7.54
C ARG A 1165 -38.06 17.04 -6.96
N ALA A 1166 -37.58 17.96 -7.80
CA ALA A 1166 -37.34 19.36 -7.42
C ALA A 1166 -38.61 20.09 -6.94
N ASP A 1167 -39.80 19.62 -7.35
CA ASP A 1167 -41.11 20.14 -6.91
C ASP A 1167 -41.58 19.60 -5.54
N GLY A 1168 -40.76 18.75 -4.89
CA GLY A 1168 -41.07 18.09 -3.63
C GLY A 1168 -41.73 16.72 -3.76
N GLY A 1169 -42.05 16.26 -4.99
CA GLY A 1169 -42.55 14.92 -5.24
C GLY A 1169 -41.52 13.84 -4.92
N THR A 1170 -41.97 12.61 -4.60
CA THR A 1170 -41.10 11.45 -4.44
C THR A 1170 -41.63 10.28 -5.29
N GLU A 1171 -40.76 9.70 -6.10
CA GLU A 1171 -41.05 8.54 -6.95
C GLU A 1171 -40.24 7.34 -6.46
N GLN A 1172 -40.92 6.24 -6.13
CA GLN A 1172 -40.28 4.98 -5.74
C GLN A 1172 -40.03 4.15 -7.00
N LEU A 1173 -38.77 3.78 -7.24
CA LEU A 1173 -38.38 2.86 -8.30
C LEU A 1173 -38.34 1.42 -7.77
N GLY A 1174 -38.43 0.45 -8.68
CA GLY A 1174 -38.28 -0.97 -8.40
C GLY A 1174 -36.83 -1.40 -8.14
N HIS A 1175 -36.57 -2.71 -8.20
CA HIS A 1175 -35.21 -3.28 -8.12
C HIS A 1175 -34.34 -2.89 -9.33
N ILE A 1176 -34.97 -2.69 -10.48
CA ILE A 1176 -34.38 -2.01 -11.64
C ILE A 1176 -35.19 -0.76 -11.97
N GLY A 1177 -34.56 0.26 -12.53
CA GLY A 1177 -35.24 1.48 -12.91
C GLY A 1177 -34.44 2.36 -13.86
N LYS A 1178 -35.15 3.11 -14.70
CA LYS A 1178 -34.63 4.14 -15.61
C LYS A 1178 -35.51 5.37 -15.49
N VAL A 1179 -34.91 6.54 -15.33
CA VAL A 1179 -35.65 7.78 -15.09
C VAL A 1179 -34.90 8.97 -15.66
N ASP A 1180 -35.63 9.91 -16.25
CA ASP A 1180 -35.09 11.20 -16.64
C ASP A 1180 -35.06 12.14 -15.43
N MET A 1181 -33.88 12.69 -15.17
CA MET A 1181 -33.58 13.58 -14.07
C MET A 1181 -33.54 15.01 -14.58
N GLN A 1182 -34.19 15.92 -13.86
CA GLN A 1182 -34.13 17.36 -14.12
C GLN A 1182 -33.15 18.04 -13.15
N PRO A 1183 -32.63 19.24 -13.48
CA PRO A 1183 -31.86 20.03 -12.53
C PRO A 1183 -32.62 20.22 -11.22
N GLY A 1184 -32.00 19.85 -10.10
CA GLY A 1184 -32.60 19.89 -8.77
C GLY A 1184 -33.13 18.54 -8.28
N ASP A 1185 -33.42 17.59 -9.15
CA ASP A 1185 -33.83 16.24 -8.75
C ASP A 1185 -32.69 15.50 -8.02
N ILE A 1186 -33.04 14.65 -7.06
CA ILE A 1186 -32.09 13.85 -6.27
C ILE A 1186 -32.40 12.36 -6.45
N PHE A 1187 -31.41 11.59 -6.88
CA PHE A 1187 -31.49 10.13 -6.85
C PHE A 1187 -30.97 9.62 -5.50
N VAL A 1188 -31.75 8.78 -4.84
CA VAL A 1188 -31.43 8.22 -3.52
C VAL A 1188 -31.37 6.69 -3.61
N VAL A 1189 -30.23 6.13 -3.21
CA VAL A 1189 -30.02 4.69 -3.09
C VAL A 1189 -29.84 4.35 -1.61
N GLU A 1190 -30.77 3.57 -1.07
CA GLU A 1190 -30.61 2.87 0.21
C GLU A 1190 -30.13 1.44 -0.11
N THR A 1191 -28.90 1.10 0.27
CA THR A 1191 -28.35 -0.25 0.01
C THR A 1191 -28.78 -1.25 1.08
N PRO A 1192 -28.87 -2.55 0.75
CA PRO A 1192 -29.25 -3.58 1.72
C PRO A 1192 -28.22 -3.75 2.84
N GLY A 1193 -28.68 -4.24 4.00
CA GLY A 1193 -27.79 -4.76 5.05
C GLY A 1193 -27.37 -6.21 4.78
N GLY A 1194 -26.44 -6.74 5.57
CA GLY A 1194 -26.05 -8.15 5.54
C GLY A 1194 -26.89 -9.01 6.49
N GLY A 1195 -26.96 -10.31 6.26
CA GLY A 1195 -27.62 -11.26 7.16
C GLY A 1195 -26.79 -11.58 8.41
N GLY A 1196 -27.47 -11.78 9.54
CA GLY A 1196 -26.85 -12.18 10.82
C GLY A 1196 -26.46 -13.65 10.89
N PHE A 1197 -25.70 -14.03 11.90
CA PHE A 1197 -25.26 -15.40 12.15
C PHE A 1197 -25.52 -15.83 13.61
N GLY A 1198 -26.06 -17.03 13.79
CA GLY A 1198 -26.35 -17.58 15.12
C GLY A 1198 -27.60 -16.98 15.77
N PRO A 1199 -28.13 -17.61 16.83
CA PRO A 1199 -29.36 -17.17 17.48
C PRO A 1199 -29.19 -15.81 18.15
N VAL A 1200 -30.20 -14.94 18.03
CA VAL A 1200 -30.26 -13.65 18.73
C VAL A 1200 -30.28 -13.90 20.24
N ARG A 1201 -29.32 -13.33 20.98
CA ARG A 1201 -29.37 -13.37 22.45
C ARG A 1201 -30.56 -12.54 22.93
N SER A 1202 -31.49 -13.16 23.65
CA SER A 1202 -32.58 -12.43 24.29
C SER A 1202 -31.99 -11.41 25.28
N PRO A 1203 -32.45 -10.16 25.31
CA PRO A 1203 -32.01 -9.18 26.29
C PRO A 1203 -32.59 -9.59 27.65
N GLY A 1204 -31.86 -10.42 28.41
CA GLY A 1204 -32.28 -10.86 29.75
C GLY A 1204 -31.85 -12.27 30.20
N ALA A 1205 -30.82 -12.89 29.61
CA ALA A 1205 -30.25 -14.15 30.13
C ALA A 1205 -28.83 -13.95 30.65
#